data_AF-A0A8B8UPE9-F1
#
_entry.id   AF-A0A8B8UPE9-F1
#
_cell.length_a   1.000
_cell.length_b   1.000
_cell.length_c   1.000
_cell.angle_alpha   90.00
_cell.angle_beta   90.00
_cell.angle_gamma   90.00
#
_symmetry.space_group_name_H-M   'P 1'
#
loop_
_entity.id
_entity.type
_entity.pdbx_description
1 polymer ?
#
loop_
_entity_poly.entity_id
_entity_poly.type
_entity_poly.pdbx_seq_one_letter_code
_entity_poly.pdbx_strand_id
1 'polypeptide(L)'
;MLRQDKTTSKNMRDLRLQGPYRKYIPYNIFELCGIGHLNALDYIFAFLVVVANFTLISRLHSSSFWNRPWDNHGEEELSQLIQFYVDKAFYIHELPPFTIQFYSIVRRLKIAENLRYVSLLLNSSTLGFLFLILRRINCSYVISATGLLILSTWETFRNEGTVISFDSLEWCLFSVVIYSLISVSTVKQGTTRWFAHLVTLSISLGLAISSKFIGVVTWAFVILSLVRQFDRLISDIKVTTSQIVRFIILCVLFVLVVPGSIFIISYSNLLTNFKTDTPQFSKYMSTFFKSYLRGPQLQPSRLYYGSTITLRHLDSMVGYLASHDISYPSDADEQLVTLSFEEFNVDNEWVVEHPTLNLNFSEVHHADQLTPVEFGQDIKLRHKSTGKLLRASTAKPPISEQDYDFQISCTKDSDYEGGMDETWDVLLIKDETNNDKKNNADDKYVKPLRSEMRFYNNGQRCGLLSHDLRLPEWGRFEQEVLCMENPVTPRTTFVIDSVQLPVDFQVPMMEYYMSEINSSAEVNHTLSWSQLFHLLGEYIFKQYKYNYYIKYGKNKVSFEDAFAVEKWPITLDAESPVWFNFAWYGSILSMFIFLCVQCKRMICWNPWSTAEASFSIHWDIYNEFGWKCIIGWFLHFYIFTMSPHFNLGKTLYFQSFFFSVLCLLESLDFLTKQMVERSCQL
;
A
#
# COMPACT_ATOMS: atom_id res chain seq x y z
N MET A 1 -34.11 17.57 -47.02
CA MET A 1 -33.65 18.70 -47.85
C MET A 1 -34.10 19.99 -47.17
N LEU A 2 -33.29 20.52 -46.25
CA LEU A 2 -33.37 21.90 -45.76
C LEU A 2 -31.96 22.23 -45.24
N ARG A 3 -31.45 23.34 -45.74
CA ARG A 3 -30.05 23.63 -46.03
C ARG A 3 -29.31 24.10 -44.78
N GLN A 4 -28.06 23.67 -44.65
CA GLN A 4 -27.05 24.31 -43.83
C GLN A 4 -26.93 25.79 -44.22
N ASP A 5 -26.97 26.69 -43.24
CA ASP A 5 -26.35 28.00 -43.35
C ASP A 5 -25.36 28.20 -42.22
N LYS A 6 -24.08 28.24 -42.60
CA LYS A 6 -22.97 28.83 -41.85
C LYS A 6 -23.04 30.34 -42.03
N THR A 7 -23.30 31.09 -40.95
CA THR A 7 -23.00 32.52 -40.82
C THR A 7 -22.58 32.78 -39.37
N THR A 8 -21.29 32.79 -39.07
CA THR A 8 -20.48 33.99 -38.77
C THR A 8 -21.04 34.93 -37.68
N SER A 9 -20.34 34.92 -36.54
CA SER A 9 -20.12 36.04 -35.61
C SER A 9 -21.24 37.09 -35.47
N LYS A 10 -22.09 36.92 -34.45
CA LYS A 10 -22.73 38.03 -33.70
C LYS A 10 -23.49 37.51 -32.47
N ASN A 11 -23.05 37.97 -31.30
CA ASN A 11 -23.67 37.86 -29.97
C ASN A 11 -23.78 36.43 -29.39
N MET A 12 -22.79 36.05 -28.56
CA MET A 12 -22.98 35.01 -27.54
C MET A 12 -24.19 35.39 -26.69
N ARG A 13 -25.33 34.75 -26.93
CA ARG A 13 -26.48 34.79 -26.01
C ARG A 13 -25.97 34.32 -24.65
N ASP A 14 -26.41 34.98 -23.58
CA ASP A 14 -26.16 34.53 -22.20
C ASP A 14 -26.57 33.05 -22.11
N LEU A 15 -25.58 32.16 -21.98
CA LEU A 15 -25.77 30.70 -21.97
C LEU A 15 -26.41 30.22 -20.66
N ARG A 16 -26.54 31.12 -19.68
CA ARG A 16 -27.23 30.85 -18.42
C ARG A 16 -28.74 30.80 -18.63
N LEU A 17 -29.39 29.85 -17.98
CA LEU A 17 -30.84 29.70 -17.99
C LEU A 17 -31.47 30.53 -16.87
N GLN A 18 -32.70 31.00 -17.10
CA GLN A 18 -33.46 31.73 -16.08
C GLN A 18 -34.08 30.75 -15.08
N GLY A 19 -33.70 30.86 -13.81
CA GLY A 19 -34.36 30.19 -12.69
C GLY A 19 -35.38 31.10 -12.00
N PRO A 20 -36.10 30.59 -10.98
CA PRO A 20 -37.11 31.34 -10.24
C PRO A 20 -36.51 32.47 -9.38
N TYR A 21 -35.27 32.30 -8.89
CA TYR A 21 -34.59 33.28 -8.03
C TYR A 21 -33.37 33.93 -8.67
N ARG A 22 -32.61 33.19 -9.49
CA ARG A 22 -31.41 33.66 -10.17
C ARG A 22 -31.17 32.88 -11.46
N LYS A 23 -30.36 33.45 -12.35
CA LYS A 23 -29.80 32.73 -13.49
C LYS A 23 -28.90 31.60 -13.02
N TYR A 24 -28.91 30.47 -13.71
CA TYR A 24 -28.09 29.31 -13.38
C TYR A 24 -27.44 28.72 -14.63
N ILE A 25 -26.36 27.97 -14.44
CA ILE A 25 -25.61 27.31 -15.52
C ILE A 25 -26.17 25.90 -15.70
N PRO A 26 -26.60 25.50 -16.91
CA PRO A 26 -27.06 24.14 -17.13
C PRO A 26 -25.93 23.12 -16.94
N TYR A 27 -26.24 21.94 -16.38
CA TYR A 27 -25.21 20.95 -16.07
C TYR A 27 -24.47 20.43 -17.31
N ASN A 28 -25.11 20.47 -18.49
CA ASN A 28 -24.57 20.02 -19.77
C ASN A 28 -24.01 21.16 -20.63
N ILE A 29 -23.63 22.29 -20.03
CA ILE A 29 -23.11 23.47 -20.74
C ILE A 29 -21.92 23.15 -21.66
N PHE A 30 -21.03 22.26 -21.25
CA PHE A 30 -19.85 21.90 -22.05
C PHE A 30 -20.24 21.21 -23.36
N GLU A 31 -21.16 20.27 -23.32
CA GLU A 31 -21.65 19.61 -24.54
C GLU A 31 -22.41 20.59 -25.44
N LEU A 32 -23.23 21.48 -24.87
CA LEU A 32 -23.97 22.49 -25.65
C LEU A 32 -23.04 23.43 -26.42
N CYS A 33 -21.85 23.69 -25.88
CA CYS A 33 -20.82 24.51 -26.52
C CYS A 33 -19.88 23.69 -27.44
N GLY A 34 -20.12 22.39 -27.62
CA GLY A 34 -19.26 21.49 -28.38
C GLY A 34 -17.89 21.23 -27.72
N ILE A 35 -17.74 21.56 -26.43
CA ILE A 35 -16.51 21.40 -25.67
C ILE A 35 -16.35 19.92 -25.30
N GLY A 36 -15.15 19.37 -25.55
CA GLY A 36 -14.84 17.97 -25.28
C GLY A 36 -15.27 16.99 -26.37
N HIS A 37 -15.75 17.47 -27.51
CA HIS A 37 -15.93 16.64 -28.71
C HIS A 37 -14.58 16.35 -29.34
N LEU A 38 -14.21 15.07 -29.40
CA LEU A 38 -12.98 14.62 -30.08
C LEU A 38 -13.31 14.17 -31.49
N ASN A 39 -12.49 14.61 -32.44
CA ASN A 39 -12.57 14.19 -33.84
C ASN A 39 -11.75 12.92 -34.06
N ALA A 40 -12.04 12.18 -35.13
CA ALA A 40 -11.24 11.02 -35.52
C ALA A 40 -9.74 11.37 -35.69
N LEU A 41 -9.45 12.59 -36.16
CA LEU A 41 -8.08 13.11 -36.25
C LEU A 41 -7.37 13.20 -34.90
N ASP A 42 -8.08 13.56 -33.82
CA ASP A 42 -7.46 13.64 -32.49
C ASP A 42 -7.00 12.25 -32.02
N TYR A 43 -7.79 11.21 -32.29
CA TYR A 43 -7.40 9.83 -31.99
C TYR A 43 -6.24 9.34 -32.87
N ILE A 44 -6.23 9.71 -34.16
CA ILE A 44 -5.12 9.39 -35.08
C ILE A 44 -3.83 10.07 -34.60
N PHE A 45 -3.88 11.35 -34.24
CA PHE A 45 -2.71 12.06 -33.70
C PHE A 45 -2.22 11.45 -32.39
N ALA A 46 -3.13 11.09 -31.47
CA ALA A 46 -2.75 10.42 -30.24
C ALA A 46 -2.02 9.10 -30.51
N PHE A 47 -2.54 8.27 -31.43
CA PHE A 47 -1.89 7.03 -31.84
C PHE A 47 -0.52 7.27 -32.49
N LEU A 48 -0.41 8.27 -33.37
CA LEU A 48 0.87 8.65 -33.99
C LEU A 48 1.89 9.12 -32.95
N VAL A 49 1.48 9.83 -31.90
CA VAL A 49 2.36 10.24 -30.80
C VAL A 49 2.93 9.03 -30.07
N VAL A 50 2.09 8.02 -29.78
CA VAL A 50 2.54 6.78 -29.13
C VAL A 50 3.57 6.06 -30.00
N VAL A 51 3.28 5.87 -31.30
CA VAL A 51 4.18 5.20 -32.24
C VAL A 51 5.48 5.99 -32.44
N ALA A 52 5.39 7.32 -32.57
CA ALA A 52 6.55 8.18 -32.77
C ALA A 52 7.48 8.16 -31.55
N ASN A 53 6.95 8.28 -30.33
CA ASN A 53 7.79 8.25 -29.12
C ASN A 53 8.42 6.87 -28.91
N PHE A 54 7.64 5.79 -29.08
CA PHE A 54 8.14 4.42 -29.00
C PHE A 54 9.29 4.18 -29.99
N THR A 55 9.09 4.54 -31.27
CA THR A 55 10.12 4.35 -32.31
C THR A 55 11.34 5.25 -32.13
N LEU A 56 11.16 6.46 -31.62
CA LEU A 56 12.25 7.40 -31.34
C LEU A 56 13.15 6.85 -30.24
N ILE A 57 12.59 6.43 -29.10
CA ILE A 57 13.36 5.89 -27.98
C ILE A 57 13.97 4.53 -28.32
N SER A 58 13.24 3.68 -29.05
CA SER A 58 13.76 2.38 -29.48
C SER A 58 14.94 2.51 -30.44
N ARG A 59 14.96 3.53 -31.32
CA ARG A 59 16.05 3.78 -32.28
C ARG A 59 17.23 4.55 -31.69
N LEU A 60 17.00 5.36 -30.66
CA LEU A 60 18.08 6.06 -29.94
C LEU A 60 19.04 5.09 -29.26
N HIS A 61 18.58 3.90 -28.91
CA HIS A 61 19.37 2.87 -28.23
C HIS A 61 19.70 1.70 -29.15
N SER A 62 20.89 1.12 -28.99
CA SER A 62 21.29 -0.09 -29.71
C SER A 62 20.47 -1.32 -29.28
N SER A 63 20.43 -2.37 -30.11
CA SER A 63 19.81 -3.65 -29.72
C SER A 63 20.47 -4.26 -28.47
N SER A 64 21.76 -4.03 -28.26
CA SER A 64 22.48 -4.47 -27.05
C SER A 64 22.00 -3.76 -25.78
N PHE A 65 21.57 -2.50 -25.87
CA PHE A 65 21.03 -1.78 -24.72
C PHE A 65 19.77 -2.45 -24.20
N TRP A 66 18.85 -2.86 -25.08
CA TRP A 66 17.61 -3.51 -24.65
C TRP A 66 17.85 -4.88 -24.01
N ASN A 67 18.87 -5.61 -24.48
CA ASN A 67 19.24 -6.94 -23.98
C ASN A 67 20.34 -6.92 -22.90
N ARG A 68 20.65 -5.75 -22.33
CA ARG A 68 21.61 -5.63 -21.23
C ARG A 68 21.11 -6.40 -19.98
N PRO A 69 22.02 -6.87 -19.11
CA PRO A 69 21.64 -7.46 -17.83
C PRO A 69 20.82 -6.48 -16.96
N TRP A 70 20.33 -6.98 -15.84
CA TRP A 70 19.57 -6.18 -14.88
C TRP A 70 20.54 -5.26 -14.13
N ASP A 71 20.75 -4.05 -14.64
CA ASP A 71 21.73 -3.11 -14.09
C ASP A 71 21.13 -2.19 -13.00
N ASN A 72 19.80 -2.09 -12.94
CA ASN A 72 19.08 -1.29 -11.95
C ASN A 72 18.48 -2.21 -10.87
N HIS A 73 18.74 -1.90 -9.60
CA HIS A 73 18.23 -2.68 -8.45
C HIS A 73 16.71 -2.85 -8.47
N GLY A 74 15.96 -1.80 -8.82
CA GLY A 74 14.49 -1.88 -8.90
C GLY A 74 13.99 -2.82 -10.01
N GLU A 75 14.76 -2.92 -11.11
CA GLU A 75 14.44 -3.78 -12.24
C GLU A 75 14.75 -5.25 -11.92
N GLU A 76 15.87 -5.50 -11.25
CA GLU A 76 16.24 -6.83 -10.76
C GLU A 76 15.20 -7.36 -9.76
N GLU A 77 14.80 -6.54 -8.79
CA GLU A 77 13.78 -6.91 -7.81
C GLU A 77 12.45 -7.27 -8.48
N LEU A 78 11.96 -6.44 -9.41
CA LEU A 78 10.72 -6.72 -10.14
C LEU A 78 10.84 -8.02 -10.98
N SER A 79 11.99 -8.26 -11.61
CA SER A 79 12.24 -9.48 -12.36
C SER A 79 12.18 -10.74 -11.46
N GLN A 80 12.78 -10.67 -10.27
CA GLN A 80 12.71 -11.75 -9.27
C GLN A 80 11.26 -11.99 -8.80
N LEU A 81 10.48 -10.93 -8.56
CA LEU A 81 9.07 -11.04 -8.16
C LEU A 81 8.20 -11.66 -9.25
N ILE A 82 8.42 -11.29 -10.51
CA ILE A 82 7.76 -11.91 -11.66
C ILE A 82 8.08 -13.41 -11.69
N GLN A 83 9.33 -13.79 -11.40
CA GLN A 83 9.75 -15.19 -11.33
C GLN A 83 9.04 -15.92 -10.19
N PHE A 84 9.03 -15.38 -8.96
CA PHE A 84 8.28 -15.97 -7.84
C PHE A 84 6.80 -16.17 -8.16
N TYR A 85 6.15 -15.19 -8.81
CA TYR A 85 4.76 -15.33 -9.22
C TYR A 85 4.55 -16.42 -10.28
N VAL A 86 5.46 -16.55 -11.25
CA VAL A 86 5.40 -17.61 -12.28
C VAL A 86 5.61 -18.99 -11.66
N ASP A 87 6.56 -19.10 -10.73
CA ASP A 87 6.91 -20.33 -10.02
C ASP A 87 5.90 -20.70 -8.93
N LYS A 88 4.89 -19.84 -8.71
CA LYS A 88 3.85 -20.00 -7.68
C LYS A 88 4.43 -20.03 -6.25
N ALA A 89 5.60 -19.44 -6.09
CA ALA A 89 6.27 -19.28 -4.82
C ALA A 89 5.70 -18.11 -4.04
N PHE A 90 5.60 -18.30 -2.72
CA PHE A 90 5.22 -17.26 -1.80
C PHE A 90 6.25 -16.14 -1.80
N TYR A 91 5.80 -14.89 -1.68
CA TYR A 91 6.67 -13.73 -1.46
C TYR A 91 5.87 -12.61 -0.80
N ILE A 92 6.60 -11.64 -0.23
CA ILE A 92 6.01 -10.41 0.31
C ILE A 92 6.64 -9.24 -0.43
N HIS A 93 5.81 -8.31 -0.87
CA HIS A 93 6.25 -7.11 -1.57
C HIS A 93 5.52 -5.88 -1.04
N GLU A 94 6.15 -4.71 -1.10
CA GLU A 94 5.65 -3.45 -0.56
C GLU A 94 4.49 -2.84 -1.37
N LEU A 95 4.46 -3.07 -2.68
CA LEU A 95 3.41 -2.58 -3.59
C LEU A 95 2.33 -3.63 -3.90
N PRO A 96 1.11 -3.19 -4.22
CA PRO A 96 0.02 -4.05 -4.69
C PRO A 96 0.39 -4.98 -5.87
N PRO A 97 -0.30 -6.12 -6.03
CA PRO A 97 0.18 -7.20 -6.89
C PRO A 97 -0.11 -7.05 -8.39
N PHE A 98 -1.00 -6.13 -8.82
CA PHE A 98 -1.47 -6.09 -10.20
C PHE A 98 -0.34 -5.89 -11.21
N THR A 99 0.66 -5.07 -10.88
CA THR A 99 1.79 -4.84 -11.79
C THR A 99 2.60 -6.11 -12.04
N ILE A 100 2.85 -6.89 -10.99
CA ILE A 100 3.54 -8.17 -11.09
C ILE A 100 2.67 -9.14 -11.90
N GLN A 101 1.37 -9.22 -11.62
CA GLN A 101 0.42 -10.05 -12.37
C GLN A 101 0.39 -9.69 -13.86
N PHE A 102 0.37 -8.40 -14.19
CA PHE A 102 0.38 -7.89 -15.55
C PHE A 102 1.64 -8.34 -16.30
N TYR A 103 2.83 -8.08 -15.75
CA TYR A 103 4.08 -8.50 -16.39
C TYR A 103 4.25 -10.01 -16.44
N SER A 104 3.78 -10.77 -15.44
CA SER A 104 3.77 -12.22 -15.46
C SER A 104 2.84 -12.79 -16.55
N ILE A 105 1.68 -12.18 -16.79
CA ILE A 105 0.78 -12.57 -17.89
C ILE A 105 1.44 -12.30 -19.24
N VAL A 106 2.04 -11.11 -19.40
CA VAL A 106 2.77 -10.73 -20.63
C VAL A 106 3.91 -11.70 -20.93
N ARG A 107 4.69 -12.08 -19.91
CA ARG A 107 5.77 -13.07 -20.02
C ARG A 107 5.24 -14.47 -20.36
N ARG A 108 4.16 -14.91 -19.71
CA ARG A 108 3.54 -16.24 -19.94
C ARG A 108 2.97 -16.37 -21.36
N LEU A 109 2.34 -15.31 -21.85
CA LEU A 109 1.75 -15.26 -23.20
C LEU A 109 2.78 -14.98 -24.30
N LYS A 110 4.06 -14.76 -23.95
CA LYS A 110 5.14 -14.38 -24.88
C LYS A 110 4.75 -13.21 -25.80
N ILE A 111 3.98 -12.25 -25.28
CA ILE A 111 3.50 -11.09 -26.05
C ILE A 111 4.67 -10.23 -26.52
N ALA A 112 5.72 -10.12 -25.70
CA ALA A 112 6.96 -9.43 -26.03
C ALA A 112 8.15 -10.29 -25.63
N GLU A 113 9.18 -10.34 -26.50
CA GLU A 113 10.46 -10.99 -26.18
C GLU A 113 11.18 -10.28 -25.03
N ASN A 114 11.01 -8.96 -24.93
CA ASN A 114 11.61 -8.14 -23.89
C ASN A 114 10.55 -7.26 -23.20
N LEU A 115 10.42 -7.42 -21.89
CA LEU A 115 9.45 -6.71 -21.06
C LEU A 115 9.73 -5.20 -20.99
N ARG A 116 10.96 -4.75 -21.28
CA ARG A 116 11.30 -3.32 -21.37
C ARG A 116 10.52 -2.61 -22.48
N TYR A 117 10.23 -3.27 -23.61
CA TYR A 117 9.39 -2.69 -24.65
C TYR A 117 7.95 -2.47 -24.20
N VAL A 118 7.46 -3.28 -23.27
CA VAL A 118 6.11 -3.12 -22.70
C VAL A 118 6.07 -1.89 -21.81
N SER A 119 7.11 -1.69 -20.98
CA SER A 119 7.28 -0.46 -20.19
C SER A 119 7.32 0.78 -21.10
N LEU A 120 8.10 0.72 -22.19
CA LEU A 120 8.19 1.80 -23.16
C LEU A 120 6.84 2.11 -23.84
N LEU A 121 6.06 1.08 -24.18
CA LEU A 121 4.73 1.23 -24.77
C LEU A 121 3.75 1.89 -23.78
N LEU A 122 3.76 1.48 -22.51
CA LEU A 122 2.93 2.06 -21.47
C LEU A 122 3.27 3.53 -21.25
N ASN A 123 4.56 3.83 -21.15
CA ASN A 123 5.08 5.17 -21.00
C ASN A 123 4.72 6.05 -22.21
N SER A 124 4.92 5.56 -23.44
CA SER A 124 4.48 6.24 -24.68
C SER A 124 2.96 6.47 -24.72
N SER A 125 2.18 5.53 -24.19
CA SER A 125 0.71 5.65 -24.10
C SER A 125 0.27 6.79 -23.18
N THR A 126 1.01 7.08 -22.10
CA THR A 126 0.72 8.24 -21.24
C THR A 126 0.75 9.55 -22.01
N LEU A 127 1.69 9.71 -22.95
CA LEU A 127 1.79 10.88 -23.82
C LEU A 127 0.56 10.96 -24.74
N GLY A 128 0.15 9.83 -25.32
CA GLY A 128 -1.08 9.75 -26.12
C GLY A 128 -2.32 10.20 -25.34
N PHE A 129 -2.47 9.73 -24.09
CA PHE A 129 -3.58 10.15 -23.23
C PHE A 129 -3.47 11.60 -22.77
N LEU A 130 -2.27 12.12 -22.49
CA LEU A 130 -2.05 13.54 -22.18
C LEU A 130 -2.55 14.43 -23.34
N PHE A 131 -2.23 14.07 -24.58
CA PHE A 131 -2.75 14.77 -25.76
C PHE A 131 -4.29 14.74 -25.78
N LEU A 132 -4.90 13.57 -25.62
CA LEU A 132 -6.36 13.43 -25.62
C LEU A 132 -7.03 14.20 -24.47
N ILE A 133 -6.40 14.27 -23.29
CA ILE A 133 -6.86 15.08 -22.15
C ILE A 133 -6.90 16.55 -22.54
N LEU A 134 -5.81 17.09 -23.09
CA LEU A 134 -5.71 18.51 -23.47
C LEU A 134 -6.70 18.85 -24.59
N ARG A 135 -6.85 17.98 -25.60
CA ARG A 135 -7.87 18.13 -26.64
C ARG A 135 -9.29 18.13 -26.06
N ARG A 136 -9.55 17.32 -25.04
CA ARG A 136 -10.86 17.22 -24.39
C ARG A 136 -11.18 18.40 -23.46
N ILE A 137 -10.18 19.03 -22.86
CA ILE A 137 -10.31 20.33 -22.16
C ILE A 137 -10.56 21.48 -23.15
N ASN A 138 -10.42 21.21 -24.47
CA ASN A 138 -10.52 22.16 -25.57
C ASN A 138 -9.30 23.09 -25.72
N CYS A 139 -8.11 22.62 -25.32
CA CYS A 139 -6.86 23.32 -25.59
C CYS A 139 -6.51 23.27 -27.09
N SER A 140 -5.78 24.24 -27.61
CA SER A 140 -5.30 24.22 -29.00
C SER A 140 -4.30 23.09 -29.30
N TYR A 141 -4.12 22.72 -30.57
CA TYR A 141 -3.15 21.69 -30.98
C TYR A 141 -1.71 22.08 -30.64
N VAL A 142 -1.37 23.37 -30.77
CA VAL A 142 -0.03 23.90 -30.46
C VAL A 142 0.28 23.71 -28.97
N ILE A 143 -0.68 24.06 -28.10
CA ILE A 143 -0.51 23.91 -26.65
C ILE A 143 -0.49 22.44 -26.24
N SER A 144 -1.26 21.60 -26.94
CA SER A 144 -1.22 20.15 -26.74
C SER A 144 0.15 19.58 -27.10
N ALA A 145 0.76 20.05 -28.20
CA ALA A 145 2.12 19.67 -28.59
C ALA A 145 3.19 20.17 -27.60
N THR A 146 3.05 21.38 -27.02
CA THR A 146 3.97 21.83 -25.97
C THR A 146 3.90 20.96 -24.72
N GLY A 147 2.70 20.49 -24.34
CA GLY A 147 2.56 19.55 -23.21
C GLY A 147 3.26 18.22 -23.45
N LEU A 148 3.14 17.67 -24.66
CA LEU A 148 3.86 16.47 -25.08
C LEU A 148 5.38 16.66 -25.00
N LEU A 149 5.87 17.81 -25.48
CA LEU A 149 7.29 18.13 -25.42
C LEU A 149 7.78 18.19 -23.97
N ILE A 150 7.08 18.91 -23.08
CA ILE A 150 7.46 19.02 -21.67
C ILE A 150 7.61 17.64 -21.03
N LEU A 151 6.63 16.75 -21.20
CA LEU A 151 6.69 15.45 -20.53
C LEU A 151 7.70 14.51 -21.19
N SER A 152 7.79 14.49 -22.52
CA SER A 152 8.73 13.63 -23.25
C SER A 152 10.20 14.01 -23.03
N THR A 153 10.48 15.26 -22.65
CA THR A 153 11.85 15.71 -22.39
C THR A 153 12.29 15.54 -20.95
N TRP A 154 11.35 15.25 -20.05
CA TRP A 154 11.67 14.96 -18.67
C TRP A 154 12.51 13.67 -18.59
N GLU A 155 13.69 13.79 -18.01
CA GLU A 155 14.67 12.72 -17.98
C GLU A 155 14.19 11.50 -17.17
N THR A 156 13.67 11.73 -15.96
CA THR A 156 13.11 10.66 -15.11
C THR A 156 12.03 9.88 -15.86
N PHE A 157 11.16 10.57 -16.58
CA PHE A 157 10.09 9.94 -17.35
C PHE A 157 10.63 9.07 -18.49
N ARG A 158 11.68 9.52 -19.21
CA ARG A 158 12.33 8.69 -20.25
C ARG A 158 13.04 7.48 -19.66
N ASN A 159 13.79 7.68 -18.57
CA ASN A 159 14.57 6.62 -17.94
C ASN A 159 13.66 5.48 -17.46
N GLU A 160 12.55 5.81 -16.80
CA GLU A 160 11.53 4.85 -16.38
C GLU A 160 10.87 4.08 -17.54
N GLY A 161 10.80 4.69 -18.73
CA GLY A 161 10.32 4.02 -19.95
C GLY A 161 11.30 3.01 -20.55
N THR A 162 12.59 3.05 -20.18
CA THR A 162 13.64 2.15 -20.71
C THR A 162 13.94 0.96 -19.79
N VAL A 163 13.40 0.96 -18.59
CA VAL A 163 13.52 -0.11 -17.59
C VAL A 163 12.15 -0.73 -17.33
N ILE A 164 12.11 -1.95 -16.79
CA ILE A 164 10.85 -2.48 -16.24
C ILE A 164 10.59 -1.78 -14.90
N SER A 165 9.50 -1.03 -14.82
CA SER A 165 9.13 -0.34 -13.58
C SER A 165 7.65 -0.44 -13.26
N PHE A 166 7.35 -0.31 -11.97
CA PHE A 166 5.98 -0.15 -11.50
C PHE A 166 5.36 1.17 -11.95
N ASP A 167 6.20 2.20 -12.10
CA ASP A 167 5.79 3.57 -12.40
C ASP A 167 5.23 3.71 -13.82
N SER A 168 5.83 3.06 -14.82
CA SER A 168 5.34 3.13 -16.20
C SER A 168 3.90 2.62 -16.37
N LEU A 169 3.50 1.55 -15.65
CA LEU A 169 2.13 1.06 -15.65
C LEU A 169 1.18 2.01 -14.90
N GLU A 170 1.59 2.44 -13.71
CA GLU A 170 0.81 3.35 -12.86
C GLU A 170 0.52 4.67 -13.58
N TRP A 171 1.53 5.27 -14.21
CA TRP A 171 1.38 6.52 -14.96
C TRP A 171 0.41 6.38 -16.13
N CYS A 172 0.46 5.24 -16.84
CA CYS A 172 -0.46 4.94 -17.93
C CYS A 172 -1.90 4.85 -17.43
N LEU A 173 -2.14 4.04 -16.39
CA LEU A 173 -3.47 3.89 -15.79
C LEU A 173 -4.00 5.21 -15.22
N PHE A 174 -3.15 5.99 -14.55
CA PHE A 174 -3.48 7.33 -14.06
C PHE A 174 -3.92 8.26 -15.20
N SER A 175 -3.18 8.29 -16.32
CA SER A 175 -3.55 9.12 -17.48
C SER A 175 -4.91 8.71 -18.09
N VAL A 176 -5.24 7.40 -18.10
CA VAL A 176 -6.54 6.88 -18.52
C VAL A 176 -7.65 7.30 -17.54
N VAL A 177 -7.38 7.26 -16.24
CA VAL A 177 -8.31 7.72 -15.18
C VAL A 177 -8.62 9.21 -15.37
N ILE A 178 -7.61 10.06 -15.56
CA ILE A 178 -7.83 11.50 -15.77
C ILE A 178 -8.59 11.76 -17.08
N TYR A 179 -8.22 11.09 -18.17
CA TYR A 179 -8.93 11.19 -19.44
C TYR A 179 -10.41 10.82 -19.31
N SER A 180 -10.70 9.67 -18.69
CA SER A 180 -12.07 9.19 -18.51
C SER A 180 -12.86 10.05 -17.52
N LEU A 181 -12.26 10.55 -16.44
CA LEU A 181 -12.88 11.49 -15.51
C LEU A 181 -13.30 12.79 -16.20
N ILE A 182 -12.41 13.37 -17.01
CA ILE A 182 -12.71 14.57 -17.79
C ILE A 182 -13.82 14.28 -18.80
N SER A 183 -13.78 13.10 -19.44
CA SER A 183 -14.81 12.64 -20.36
C SER A 183 -16.19 12.50 -19.73
N VAL A 184 -16.26 11.94 -18.52
CA VAL A 184 -17.50 11.83 -17.73
C VAL A 184 -18.05 13.22 -17.38
N SER A 185 -17.17 14.21 -17.17
CA SER A 185 -17.58 15.59 -16.86
C SER A 185 -18.03 16.42 -18.07
N THR A 186 -17.63 16.06 -19.29
CA THR A 186 -17.97 16.82 -20.51
C THR A 186 -19.10 16.21 -21.32
N VAL A 187 -19.22 14.88 -21.35
CA VAL A 187 -20.27 14.17 -22.11
C VAL A 187 -21.58 14.16 -21.35
N LYS A 188 -22.72 14.26 -22.06
CA LYS A 188 -24.04 14.20 -21.45
C LYS A 188 -24.26 12.94 -20.64
N GLN A 189 -24.68 13.14 -19.40
CA GLN A 189 -25.08 12.05 -18.52
C GLN A 189 -26.23 11.23 -19.10
N GLY A 190 -26.18 9.92 -18.86
CA GLY A 190 -27.18 8.96 -19.33
C GLY A 190 -27.05 8.52 -20.79
N THR A 191 -26.08 9.06 -21.54
CA THR A 191 -25.76 8.57 -22.89
C THR A 191 -24.91 7.30 -22.84
N THR A 192 -24.94 6.50 -23.92
CA THR A 192 -24.09 5.30 -24.06
C THR A 192 -22.61 5.65 -24.00
N ARG A 193 -22.20 6.78 -24.59
CA ARG A 193 -20.83 7.30 -24.53
C ARG A 193 -20.40 7.65 -23.11
N TRP A 194 -21.27 8.31 -22.35
CA TRP A 194 -21.02 8.63 -20.95
C TRP A 194 -20.87 7.37 -20.11
N PHE A 195 -21.74 6.38 -20.31
CA PHE A 195 -21.64 5.09 -19.63
C PHE A 195 -20.34 4.35 -19.98
N ALA A 196 -19.93 4.34 -21.26
CA ALA A 196 -18.66 3.75 -21.67
C ALA A 196 -17.47 4.40 -20.96
N HIS A 197 -17.43 5.73 -20.87
CA HIS A 197 -16.39 6.44 -20.12
C HIS A 197 -16.43 6.18 -18.62
N LEU A 198 -17.62 6.02 -18.03
CA LEU A 198 -17.77 5.64 -16.63
C LEU A 198 -17.22 4.23 -16.36
N VAL A 199 -17.53 3.27 -17.23
CA VAL A 199 -16.97 1.90 -17.14
C VAL A 199 -15.45 1.92 -17.28
N THR A 200 -14.92 2.64 -18.28
CA THR A 200 -13.46 2.79 -18.45
C THR A 200 -12.82 3.41 -17.23
N LEU A 201 -13.40 4.49 -16.67
CA LEU A 201 -12.94 5.13 -15.43
C LEU A 201 -12.86 4.13 -14.28
N SER A 202 -13.91 3.33 -14.11
CA SER A 202 -14.02 2.36 -13.03
C SER A 202 -12.95 1.27 -13.11
N ILE A 203 -12.77 0.71 -14.31
CA ILE A 203 -11.79 -0.35 -14.54
C ILE A 203 -10.38 0.22 -14.39
N SER A 204 -10.06 1.34 -15.05
CA SER A 204 -8.70 1.93 -14.95
C SER A 204 -8.37 2.36 -13.53
N LEU A 205 -9.36 2.83 -12.76
CA LEU A 205 -9.17 3.22 -11.37
C LEU A 205 -8.94 2.01 -10.46
N GLY A 206 -9.71 0.94 -10.62
CA GLY A 206 -9.48 -0.32 -9.89
C GLY A 206 -8.10 -0.91 -10.18
N LEU A 207 -7.68 -0.87 -11.44
CA LEU A 207 -6.34 -1.30 -11.84
C LEU A 207 -5.24 -0.42 -11.24
N ALA A 208 -5.41 0.92 -11.24
CA ALA A 208 -4.45 1.86 -10.66
C ALA A 208 -4.25 1.65 -9.14
N ILE A 209 -5.35 1.49 -8.39
CA ILE A 209 -5.29 1.17 -6.95
C ILE A 209 -4.55 -0.16 -6.72
N SER A 210 -4.73 -1.11 -7.64
CA SER A 210 -4.14 -2.45 -7.55
C SER A 210 -2.69 -2.52 -8.05
N SER A 211 -2.16 -1.48 -8.72
CA SER A 211 -0.75 -1.38 -9.15
C SER A 211 0.12 -0.67 -8.13
N LYS A 212 -0.35 0.45 -7.57
CA LYS A 212 0.41 1.23 -6.58
C LYS A 212 -0.55 1.93 -5.60
N PHE A 213 -0.17 2.02 -4.33
CA PHE A 213 -1.04 2.62 -3.30
C PHE A 213 -1.33 4.11 -3.52
N ILE A 214 -0.52 4.83 -4.32
CA ILE A 214 -0.84 6.19 -4.76
C ILE A 214 -2.16 6.25 -5.56
N GLY A 215 -2.58 5.14 -6.17
CA GLY A 215 -3.91 4.98 -6.77
C GLY A 215 -5.06 5.22 -5.80
N VAL A 216 -4.90 4.96 -4.48
CA VAL A 216 -5.92 5.31 -3.47
C VAL A 216 -6.12 6.83 -3.38
N VAL A 217 -5.06 7.61 -3.56
CA VAL A 217 -5.15 9.08 -3.62
C VAL A 217 -5.86 9.52 -4.90
N THR A 218 -5.59 8.86 -6.03
CA THR A 218 -6.34 9.10 -7.28
C THR A 218 -7.82 8.78 -7.11
N TRP A 219 -8.15 7.76 -6.32
CA TRP A 219 -9.53 7.39 -6.02
C TRP A 219 -10.25 8.46 -5.21
N ALA A 220 -9.60 8.97 -4.16
CA ALA A 220 -10.11 10.12 -3.39
C ALA A 220 -10.31 11.36 -4.28
N PHE A 221 -9.37 11.64 -5.18
CA PHE A 221 -9.48 12.74 -6.15
C PHE A 221 -10.67 12.57 -7.12
N VAL A 222 -10.90 11.35 -7.62
CA VAL A 222 -12.07 11.04 -8.48
C VAL A 222 -13.36 11.26 -7.71
N ILE A 223 -13.45 10.81 -6.45
CA ILE A 223 -14.64 11.03 -5.60
C ILE A 223 -14.91 12.53 -5.42
N LEU A 224 -13.90 13.33 -5.06
CA LEU A 224 -14.04 14.78 -4.91
C LEU A 224 -14.46 15.45 -6.22
N SER A 225 -13.91 15.01 -7.35
CA SER A 225 -14.29 15.50 -8.67
C SER A 225 -15.74 15.16 -9.04
N LEU A 226 -16.27 14.03 -8.58
CA LEU A 226 -17.67 13.65 -8.76
C LEU A 226 -18.61 14.41 -7.83
N VAL A 227 -18.19 14.72 -6.60
CA VAL A 227 -18.93 15.64 -5.70
C VAL A 227 -19.07 17.01 -6.36
N ARG A 228 -18.01 17.52 -6.99
CA ARG A 228 -18.08 18.77 -7.78
C ARG A 228 -19.07 18.67 -8.95
N GLN A 229 -19.14 17.53 -9.65
CA GLN A 229 -20.11 17.30 -10.72
C GLN A 229 -21.54 17.20 -10.19
N PHE A 230 -21.72 16.59 -9.03
CA PHE A 230 -22.99 16.48 -8.34
C PHE A 230 -23.55 17.87 -7.95
N ASP A 231 -22.69 18.76 -7.46
CA ASP A 231 -23.06 20.16 -7.17
C ASP A 231 -23.60 20.89 -8.41
N ARG A 232 -22.96 20.69 -9.57
CA ARG A 232 -23.43 21.24 -10.86
C ARG A 232 -24.77 20.64 -11.30
N LEU A 233 -24.98 19.36 -11.03
CA LEU A 233 -26.21 18.66 -11.36
C LEU A 233 -27.39 19.14 -10.52
N ILE A 234 -27.21 19.29 -9.20
CA ILE A 234 -28.25 19.83 -8.29
C ILE A 234 -28.59 21.27 -8.64
N SER A 235 -27.60 22.05 -9.11
CA SER A 235 -27.80 23.45 -9.47
C SER A 235 -28.72 23.65 -10.69
N ASP A 236 -28.98 22.61 -11.48
CA ASP A 236 -29.85 22.68 -12.66
C ASP A 236 -31.30 22.29 -12.32
N ILE A 237 -32.19 23.28 -12.41
CA ILE A 237 -33.61 23.17 -12.06
C ILE A 237 -34.38 22.24 -13.02
N LYS A 238 -33.84 21.99 -14.23
CA LYS A 238 -34.46 21.09 -15.21
C LYS A 238 -34.17 19.62 -14.93
N VAL A 239 -33.23 19.32 -14.03
CA VAL A 239 -32.87 17.95 -13.69
C VAL A 239 -33.92 17.37 -12.74
N THR A 240 -34.48 16.23 -13.14
CA THR A 240 -35.49 15.52 -12.33
C THR A 240 -34.84 14.76 -11.19
N THR A 241 -35.53 14.62 -10.05
CA THR A 241 -35.04 13.85 -8.89
C THR A 241 -34.63 12.41 -9.26
N SER A 242 -35.34 11.77 -10.20
CA SER A 242 -34.99 10.44 -10.71
C SER A 242 -33.61 10.40 -11.39
N GLN A 243 -33.25 11.43 -12.16
CA GLN A 243 -31.92 11.54 -12.78
C GLN A 243 -30.82 11.70 -11.73
N ILE A 244 -31.08 12.48 -10.67
CA ILE A 244 -30.15 12.66 -9.54
C ILE A 244 -29.90 11.32 -8.83
N VAL A 245 -30.98 10.61 -8.46
CA VAL A 245 -30.88 9.31 -7.78
C VAL A 245 -30.15 8.29 -8.66
N ARG A 246 -30.48 8.22 -9.96
CA ARG A 246 -29.79 7.34 -10.90
C ARG A 246 -28.30 7.66 -11.00
N PHE A 247 -27.93 8.93 -11.05
CA PHE A 247 -26.53 9.36 -11.08
C PHE A 247 -25.80 8.91 -9.82
N ILE A 248 -26.37 9.12 -8.62
CA ILE A 248 -25.78 8.69 -7.35
C ILE A 248 -25.58 7.16 -7.33
N ILE A 249 -26.61 6.39 -7.68
CA ILE A 249 -26.52 4.91 -7.70
C ILE A 249 -25.42 4.44 -8.66
N LEU A 250 -25.35 5.02 -9.86
CA LEU A 250 -24.31 4.67 -10.84
C LEU A 250 -22.93 5.07 -10.34
N CYS A 251 -22.76 6.24 -9.72
CA CYS A 251 -21.48 6.64 -9.14
C CYS A 251 -21.05 5.71 -8.00
N VAL A 252 -21.94 5.36 -7.07
CA VAL A 252 -21.62 4.41 -5.99
C VAL A 252 -21.20 3.06 -6.56
N LEU A 253 -21.95 2.53 -7.53
CA LEU A 253 -21.64 1.23 -8.13
C LEU A 253 -20.32 1.24 -8.89
N PHE A 254 -20.13 2.21 -9.80
CA PHE A 254 -18.98 2.24 -10.70
C PHE A 254 -17.72 2.84 -10.07
N VAL A 255 -17.83 3.73 -9.09
CA VAL A 255 -16.67 4.41 -8.51
C VAL A 255 -16.27 3.81 -7.18
N LEU A 256 -17.18 3.15 -6.44
CA LEU A 256 -16.83 2.46 -5.18
C LEU A 256 -16.78 0.94 -5.37
N VAL A 257 -17.88 0.33 -5.80
CA VAL A 257 -17.99 -1.14 -5.82
C VAL A 257 -17.06 -1.77 -6.87
N VAL A 258 -17.04 -1.26 -8.10
CA VAL A 258 -16.22 -1.85 -9.17
C VAL A 258 -14.71 -1.73 -8.88
N PRO A 259 -14.12 -0.56 -8.56
CA PRO A 259 -12.70 -0.45 -8.24
C PRO A 259 -12.30 -1.28 -7.02
N GLY A 260 -13.14 -1.27 -5.96
CA GLY A 260 -12.93 -2.10 -4.78
C GLY A 260 -12.95 -3.59 -5.11
N SER A 261 -13.85 -4.04 -5.97
CA SER A 261 -13.89 -5.45 -6.40
C SER A 261 -12.65 -5.85 -7.19
N ILE A 262 -12.13 -5.00 -8.08
CA ILE A 262 -10.91 -5.25 -8.83
C ILE A 262 -9.71 -5.40 -7.89
N PHE A 263 -9.62 -4.54 -6.87
CA PHE A 263 -8.59 -4.60 -5.84
C PHE A 263 -8.62 -5.93 -5.07
N ILE A 264 -9.79 -6.34 -4.58
CA ILE A 264 -9.95 -7.62 -3.87
C ILE A 264 -9.66 -8.80 -4.80
N ILE A 265 -10.10 -8.77 -6.06
CA ILE A 265 -9.82 -9.82 -7.04
C ILE A 265 -8.32 -9.94 -7.32
N SER A 266 -7.59 -8.83 -7.43
CA SER A 266 -6.14 -8.86 -7.65
C SER A 266 -5.41 -9.53 -6.47
N TYR A 267 -5.75 -9.19 -5.22
CA TYR A 267 -5.18 -9.88 -4.05
C TYR A 267 -5.64 -11.34 -3.91
N SER A 268 -6.90 -11.63 -4.22
CA SER A 268 -7.41 -13.01 -4.27
C SER A 268 -6.61 -13.86 -5.27
N ASN A 269 -6.34 -13.33 -6.46
CA ASN A 269 -5.53 -14.00 -7.48
C ASN A 269 -4.08 -14.20 -7.01
N LEU A 270 -3.52 -13.26 -6.26
CA LEU A 270 -2.20 -13.42 -5.65
C LEU A 270 -2.19 -14.58 -4.65
N LEU A 271 -3.09 -14.55 -3.66
CA LEU A 271 -3.14 -15.54 -2.58
C LEU A 271 -3.39 -16.96 -3.11
N THR A 272 -4.30 -17.11 -4.07
CA THR A 272 -4.62 -18.40 -4.70
C THR A 272 -3.52 -18.90 -5.65
N ASN A 273 -2.63 -18.01 -6.10
CA ASN A 273 -1.49 -18.39 -6.91
C ASN A 273 -0.33 -18.98 -6.08
N PHE A 274 -0.25 -18.70 -4.78
CA PHE A 274 0.76 -19.28 -3.91
C PHE A 274 0.53 -20.78 -3.72
N LYS A 275 1.54 -21.58 -4.08
CA LYS A 275 1.54 -23.05 -3.95
C LYS A 275 2.79 -23.60 -3.29
N THR A 276 3.89 -22.85 -3.33
CA THR A 276 5.17 -23.25 -2.73
C THR A 276 5.57 -22.25 -1.67
N ASP A 277 5.93 -22.77 -0.50
CA ASP A 277 6.44 -21.95 0.60
C ASP A 277 7.85 -21.43 0.30
N THR A 278 8.15 -20.25 0.83
CA THR A 278 9.48 -19.64 0.80
C THR A 278 9.87 -19.21 2.22
N PRO A 279 10.72 -19.98 2.92
CA PRO A 279 11.07 -19.71 4.32
C PRO A 279 11.59 -18.29 4.59
N GLN A 280 12.26 -17.68 3.60
CA GLN A 280 12.72 -16.29 3.67
C GLN A 280 11.58 -15.30 3.96
N PHE A 281 10.39 -15.53 3.41
CA PHE A 281 9.22 -14.66 3.54
C PHE A 281 8.19 -15.21 4.54
N SER A 282 7.98 -16.53 4.59
CA SER A 282 6.94 -17.11 5.45
C SER A 282 7.21 -16.96 6.94
N LYS A 283 8.46 -16.72 7.34
CA LYS A 283 8.80 -16.34 8.72
C LYS A 283 8.09 -15.07 9.22
N TYR A 284 7.72 -14.14 8.32
CA TYR A 284 6.98 -12.90 8.65
C TYR A 284 5.47 -13.14 8.85
N MET A 285 4.96 -14.30 8.43
CA MET A 285 3.54 -14.62 8.39
C MET A 285 3.11 -15.38 9.64
N SER A 286 1.87 -15.19 10.08
CA SER A 286 1.29 -15.87 11.25
C SER A 286 1.30 -17.39 11.07
N THR A 287 1.17 -18.12 12.16
CA THR A 287 1.04 -19.59 12.12
C THR A 287 -0.19 -20.01 11.29
N PHE A 288 -1.28 -19.25 11.34
CA PHE A 288 -2.46 -19.44 10.49
C PHE A 288 -2.11 -19.39 9.00
N PHE A 289 -1.42 -18.33 8.56
CA PHE A 289 -1.00 -18.17 7.16
C PHE A 289 0.08 -19.19 6.76
N LYS A 290 0.99 -19.54 7.65
CA LYS A 290 1.96 -20.63 7.42
C LYS A 290 1.25 -21.97 7.20
N SER A 291 0.17 -22.27 7.93
CA SER A 291 -0.61 -23.50 7.72
C SER A 291 -1.29 -23.53 6.34
N TYR A 292 -1.68 -22.36 5.80
CA TYR A 292 -2.18 -22.24 4.43
C TYR A 292 -1.10 -22.58 3.39
N LEU A 293 0.15 -22.14 3.60
CA LEU A 293 1.26 -22.36 2.67
C LEU A 293 1.90 -23.76 2.79
N ARG A 294 2.17 -24.21 4.02
CA ARG A 294 2.91 -25.44 4.34
C ARG A 294 2.01 -26.67 4.52
N GLY A 295 0.70 -26.45 4.64
CA GLY A 295 -0.26 -27.51 5.00
C GLY A 295 -0.47 -27.64 6.51
N PRO A 296 -1.24 -28.66 6.93
CA PRO A 296 -1.56 -28.87 8.34
C PRO A 296 -0.31 -29.12 9.18
N GLN A 297 -0.26 -28.47 10.35
CA GLN A 297 0.83 -28.64 11.31
C GLN A 297 0.35 -29.53 12.46
N LEU A 298 1.06 -30.64 12.69
CA LEU A 298 0.79 -31.55 13.80
C LEU A 298 1.62 -31.13 15.01
N GLN A 299 0.95 -30.87 16.13
CA GLN A 299 1.58 -30.54 17.42
C GLN A 299 0.89 -31.36 18.53
N PRO A 300 1.53 -31.60 19.68
CA PRO A 300 0.86 -32.24 20.79
C PRO A 300 -0.34 -31.39 21.25
N SER A 301 -1.44 -32.06 21.60
CA SER A 301 -2.69 -31.40 22.04
C SER A 301 -2.55 -30.57 23.31
N ARG A 302 -1.55 -30.89 24.14
CA ARG A 302 -1.21 -30.22 25.39
C ARG A 302 0.30 -30.04 25.45
N LEU A 303 0.74 -28.96 26.06
CA LEU A 303 2.14 -28.78 26.44
C LEU A 303 2.45 -29.61 27.69
N TYR A 304 3.61 -30.26 27.73
CA TYR A 304 4.08 -31.03 28.88
C TYR A 304 5.42 -30.49 29.40
N TYR A 305 5.64 -30.56 30.70
CA TYR A 305 6.95 -30.25 31.29
C TYR A 305 8.04 -31.17 30.71
N GLY A 306 9.24 -30.62 30.50
CA GLY A 306 10.37 -31.24 29.81
C GLY A 306 10.38 -31.03 28.31
N SER A 307 9.29 -30.56 27.71
CA SER A 307 9.24 -30.33 26.27
C SER A 307 10.15 -29.16 25.87
N THR A 308 10.82 -29.30 24.74
CA THR A 308 11.50 -28.19 24.07
C THR A 308 10.49 -27.43 23.22
N ILE A 309 10.41 -26.12 23.40
CA ILE A 309 9.48 -25.24 22.70
C ILE A 309 10.19 -24.11 21.99
N THR A 310 9.53 -23.54 20.99
CA THR A 310 9.87 -22.22 20.45
C THR A 310 8.72 -21.25 20.71
N LEU A 311 9.06 -20.05 21.20
CA LEU A 311 8.09 -19.02 21.55
C LEU A 311 8.11 -17.91 20.52
N ARG A 312 6.95 -17.61 19.96
CA ARG A 312 6.78 -16.57 18.96
C ARG A 312 5.99 -15.40 19.53
N HIS A 313 6.50 -14.18 19.34
CA HIS A 313 5.78 -12.96 19.66
C HIS A 313 4.82 -12.57 18.52
N LEU A 314 3.56 -12.23 18.84
CA LEU A 314 2.53 -12.00 17.81
C LEU A 314 2.54 -10.59 17.20
N ASP A 315 2.76 -9.53 18.00
CA ASP A 315 2.71 -8.14 17.51
C ASP A 315 3.94 -7.79 16.62
N SER A 316 5.06 -8.48 16.86
CA SER A 316 6.26 -8.33 16.04
C SER A 316 6.07 -8.87 14.60
N MET A 317 6.80 -8.30 13.64
CA MET A 317 6.82 -8.86 12.27
C MET A 317 7.40 -10.26 12.23
N VAL A 318 8.56 -10.41 12.86
CA VAL A 318 9.21 -11.68 13.19
C VAL A 318 9.75 -11.51 14.58
N GLY A 319 9.71 -12.58 15.34
CA GLY A 319 10.34 -12.60 16.64
C GLY A 319 10.10 -13.94 17.30
N TYR A 320 11.17 -14.73 17.35
CA TYR A 320 11.25 -15.89 18.23
C TYR A 320 12.05 -15.51 19.45
N LEU A 321 11.57 -15.84 20.65
CA LEU A 321 12.35 -15.63 21.86
C LEU A 321 13.64 -16.44 21.73
N ALA A 322 14.77 -15.74 21.77
CA ALA A 322 16.07 -16.31 21.53
C ALA A 322 17.05 -15.85 22.61
N SER A 323 18.05 -16.67 22.86
CA SER A 323 19.17 -16.32 23.73
C SER A 323 20.48 -16.65 23.01
N HIS A 324 21.42 -15.71 22.99
CA HIS A 324 22.70 -15.88 22.31
C HIS A 324 23.81 -15.92 23.32
N ASP A 325 24.90 -16.67 23.08
CA ASP A 325 26.08 -16.69 23.96
C ASP A 325 26.90 -15.39 23.83
N ILE A 326 26.24 -14.28 24.17
CA ILE A 326 26.70 -12.90 24.13
C ILE A 326 26.22 -12.28 25.44
N SER A 327 27.11 -11.64 26.20
CA SER A 327 26.72 -10.96 27.44
C SER A 327 26.22 -9.53 27.16
N TYR A 328 25.40 -9.01 28.07
CA TYR A 328 25.02 -7.59 28.02
C TYR A 328 26.24 -6.68 28.23
N PRO A 329 26.34 -5.52 27.55
CA PRO A 329 27.44 -4.58 27.79
C PRO A 329 27.47 -4.01 29.21
N SER A 330 26.31 -3.95 29.86
CA SER A 330 26.11 -3.49 31.23
C SER A 330 26.51 -4.54 32.29
N ASP A 331 26.40 -5.83 31.97
CA ASP A 331 26.68 -6.92 32.89
C ASP A 331 27.17 -8.17 32.14
N ALA A 332 28.40 -8.60 32.48
CA ALA A 332 29.08 -9.71 31.80
C ALA A 332 28.53 -11.09 32.18
N ASP A 333 27.89 -11.23 33.34
CA ASP A 333 27.35 -12.52 33.81
C ASP A 333 25.95 -12.80 33.24
N GLU A 334 25.31 -11.77 32.69
CA GLU A 334 23.96 -11.77 32.15
C GLU A 334 23.97 -12.01 30.62
N GLN A 335 23.38 -13.12 30.18
CA GLN A 335 23.31 -13.49 28.77
C GLN A 335 22.16 -12.76 28.06
N LEU A 336 22.43 -12.31 26.83
CA LEU A 336 21.52 -11.57 25.96
C LEU A 336 20.29 -12.38 25.58
N VAL A 337 19.11 -11.81 25.81
CA VAL A 337 17.82 -12.32 25.33
C VAL A 337 17.21 -11.34 24.34
N THR A 338 16.80 -11.84 23.19
CA THR A 338 16.29 -11.05 22.06
C THR A 338 15.11 -11.74 21.39
N LEU A 339 14.44 -11.01 20.50
CA LEU A 339 13.54 -11.62 19.50
C LEU A 339 14.28 -11.79 18.18
N SER A 340 14.64 -13.03 17.86
CA SER A 340 15.35 -13.37 16.64
C SER A 340 14.45 -13.33 15.41
N PHE A 341 15.04 -12.91 14.29
CA PHE A 341 14.40 -12.91 12.98
C PHE A 341 14.53 -14.24 12.23
N GLU A 342 15.22 -15.23 12.80
CA GLU A 342 15.40 -16.56 12.24
C GLU A 342 14.38 -17.51 12.84
N GLU A 343 13.66 -18.25 11.99
CA GLU A 343 12.66 -19.23 12.44
C GLU A 343 13.32 -20.53 12.92
N PHE A 344 14.29 -21.02 12.16
CA PHE A 344 14.98 -22.27 12.41
C PHE A 344 16.38 -22.01 12.95
N ASN A 345 16.46 -21.65 14.23
CA ASN A 345 17.72 -21.49 14.94
C ASN A 345 17.66 -22.25 16.27
N VAL A 346 18.76 -22.90 16.64
CA VAL A 346 18.91 -23.65 17.90
C VAL A 346 18.85 -22.70 19.10
N ASP A 347 19.25 -21.43 18.92
CA ASP A 347 19.17 -20.38 19.94
C ASP A 347 17.72 -19.98 20.29
N ASN A 348 16.72 -20.45 19.54
CA ASN A 348 15.30 -20.20 19.80
C ASN A 348 14.66 -21.30 20.68
N GLU A 349 15.41 -22.35 21.04
CA GLU A 349 14.87 -23.53 21.70
C GLU A 349 14.92 -23.38 23.24
N TRP A 350 13.75 -23.52 23.88
CA TRP A 350 13.59 -23.42 25.34
C TRP A 350 13.02 -24.71 25.92
N VAL A 351 13.61 -25.22 26.98
CA VAL A 351 13.07 -26.36 27.75
C VAL A 351 12.15 -25.82 28.83
N VAL A 352 10.92 -26.35 28.88
CA VAL A 352 9.92 -25.98 29.89
C VAL A 352 10.13 -26.83 31.14
N GLU A 353 10.61 -26.22 32.22
CA GLU A 353 10.89 -26.90 33.48
C GLU A 353 9.81 -26.65 34.53
N HIS A 354 9.57 -27.65 35.38
CA HIS A 354 8.69 -27.50 36.52
C HIS A 354 9.44 -26.72 37.62
N PRO A 355 8.82 -25.72 38.27
CA PRO A 355 9.51 -24.83 39.21
C PRO A 355 10.10 -25.54 40.44
N THR A 356 9.47 -26.64 40.87
CA THR A 356 9.81 -27.35 42.13
C THR A 356 10.10 -28.85 41.97
N LEU A 357 9.76 -29.47 40.84
CA LEU A 357 9.86 -30.92 40.68
C LEU A 357 11.00 -31.21 39.71
N ASN A 358 12.03 -31.90 40.21
CA ASN A 358 13.09 -32.44 39.35
C ASN A 358 12.57 -33.71 38.66
N LEU A 359 12.05 -33.53 37.45
CA LEU A 359 11.49 -34.61 36.64
C LEU A 359 12.62 -35.37 35.92
N ASN A 360 12.84 -36.64 36.30
CA ASN A 360 13.77 -37.51 35.58
C ASN A 360 13.04 -38.22 34.43
N PHE A 361 13.22 -37.74 33.20
CA PHE A 361 12.56 -38.31 32.02
C PHE A 361 13.06 -39.72 31.66
N SER A 362 14.18 -40.18 32.25
CA SER A 362 14.69 -41.55 32.07
C SER A 362 13.80 -42.62 32.73
N GLU A 363 13.00 -42.22 33.73
CA GLU A 363 12.10 -43.09 34.49
C GLU A 363 10.65 -43.04 33.98
N VAL A 364 10.39 -42.21 32.96
CA VAL A 364 9.08 -42.10 32.32
C VAL A 364 8.96 -43.24 31.31
N HIS A 365 7.94 -44.08 31.48
CA HIS A 365 7.69 -45.25 30.63
C HIS A 365 6.38 -45.15 29.84
N HIS A 366 5.47 -44.27 30.25
CA HIS A 366 4.16 -44.09 29.62
C HIS A 366 3.77 -42.62 29.49
N ALA A 367 2.99 -42.29 28.46
CA ALA A 367 2.49 -40.93 28.19
C ALA A 367 1.70 -40.34 29.38
N ASP A 368 0.97 -41.16 30.12
CA ASP A 368 0.14 -40.73 31.26
C ASP A 368 0.97 -40.21 32.46
N GLN A 369 2.28 -40.46 32.46
CA GLN A 369 3.20 -39.96 33.47
C GLN A 369 3.74 -38.57 33.11
N LEU A 370 3.50 -38.07 31.90
CA LEU A 370 3.84 -36.70 31.51
C LEU A 370 2.89 -35.72 32.20
N THR A 371 3.46 -34.71 32.87
CA THR A 371 2.67 -33.68 33.54
C THR A 371 2.36 -32.55 32.55
N PRO A 372 1.09 -32.30 32.21
CA PRO A 372 0.71 -31.21 31.31
C PRO A 372 0.78 -29.85 32.03
N VAL A 373 1.09 -28.80 31.27
CA VAL A 373 1.15 -27.41 31.78
C VAL A 373 -0.25 -26.80 31.77
N GLU A 374 -0.70 -26.31 32.92
CA GLU A 374 -1.98 -25.61 33.08
C GLU A 374 -1.79 -24.09 33.11
N PHE A 375 -2.79 -23.34 32.65
CA PHE A 375 -2.78 -21.88 32.80
C PHE A 375 -2.86 -21.47 34.28
N GLY A 376 -2.12 -20.42 34.63
CA GLY A 376 -1.99 -19.95 36.01
C GLY A 376 -1.02 -20.79 36.85
N GLN A 377 -0.31 -21.74 36.24
CA GLN A 377 0.84 -22.40 36.86
C GLN A 377 2.15 -21.74 36.44
N ASP A 378 3.11 -21.84 37.34
CA ASP A 378 4.46 -21.33 37.19
C ASP A 378 5.29 -22.30 36.35
N ILE A 379 6.13 -21.74 35.49
CA ILE A 379 7.12 -22.49 34.71
C ILE A 379 8.51 -21.83 34.83
N LYS A 380 9.54 -22.61 34.52
CA LYS A 380 10.89 -22.10 34.25
C LYS A 380 11.23 -22.35 32.79
N LEU A 381 11.85 -21.38 32.13
CA LEU A 381 12.29 -21.48 30.75
C LEU A 381 13.81 -21.55 30.71
N ARG A 382 14.35 -22.74 30.42
CA ARG A 382 15.79 -22.94 30.28
C ARG A 382 16.18 -22.90 28.81
N HIS A 383 17.15 -22.06 28.48
CA HIS A 383 17.68 -22.03 27.12
C HIS A 383 18.43 -23.33 26.83
N LYS A 384 18.04 -24.04 25.77
CA LYS A 384 18.52 -25.41 25.52
C LYS A 384 20.01 -25.45 25.16
N SER A 385 20.50 -24.45 24.41
CA SER A 385 21.89 -24.41 23.93
C SER A 385 22.88 -24.08 25.06
N THR A 386 22.55 -23.12 25.93
CA THR A 386 23.47 -22.64 26.98
C THR A 386 23.14 -23.16 28.39
N GLY A 387 21.98 -23.79 28.60
CA GLY A 387 21.56 -24.29 29.91
C GLY A 387 21.16 -23.19 30.90
N LYS A 388 21.14 -21.92 30.49
CA LYS A 388 20.82 -20.79 31.37
C LYS A 388 19.31 -20.55 31.51
N LEU A 389 18.86 -20.05 32.65
CA LEU A 389 17.45 -19.75 32.91
C LEU A 389 17.07 -18.32 32.53
N LEU A 390 15.89 -18.15 31.92
CA LEU A 390 15.29 -16.85 31.64
C LEU A 390 14.94 -16.12 32.94
N ARG A 391 15.50 -14.93 33.14
CA ARG A 391 15.42 -14.13 34.36
C ARG A 391 14.91 -12.73 34.06
N ALA A 392 14.04 -12.21 34.93
CA ALA A 392 13.74 -10.79 35.02
C ALA A 392 14.66 -10.12 36.06
N SER A 393 15.34 -9.04 35.67
CA SER A 393 16.27 -8.31 36.53
C SER A 393 15.81 -6.87 36.75
N THR A 394 16.13 -6.29 37.91
CA THR A 394 15.92 -4.86 38.18
C THR A 394 16.84 -3.94 37.36
N ALA A 395 17.78 -4.51 36.58
CA ALA A 395 18.60 -3.75 35.66
C ALA A 395 17.74 -3.09 34.57
N LYS A 396 18.21 -1.96 34.02
CA LYS A 396 17.50 -1.24 32.96
C LYS A 396 17.74 -1.90 31.60
N PRO A 397 16.71 -2.02 30.75
CA PRO A 397 16.90 -2.44 29.37
C PRO A 397 17.82 -1.48 28.60
N PRO A 398 18.55 -1.98 27.59
CA PRO A 398 19.56 -1.21 26.85
C PRO A 398 19.01 -0.07 25.98
N ILE A 399 17.75 -0.13 25.54
CA ILE A 399 17.14 0.91 24.70
C ILE A 399 15.98 1.59 25.42
N SER A 400 15.12 0.80 26.06
CA SER A 400 13.94 1.31 26.78
C SER A 400 14.28 1.57 28.26
N GLU A 401 14.85 2.73 28.54
CA GLU A 401 15.43 3.06 29.87
C GLU A 401 14.42 3.63 30.89
N GLN A 402 13.11 3.42 30.70
CA GLN A 402 12.09 3.95 31.62
C GLN A 402 12.14 3.22 32.96
N ASP A 403 11.76 3.89 34.05
CA ASP A 403 11.94 3.33 35.41
C ASP A 403 11.06 2.12 35.72
N TYR A 404 10.00 1.90 34.94
CA TYR A 404 9.11 0.74 35.03
C TYR A 404 9.47 -0.39 34.05
N ASP A 405 10.59 -0.24 33.34
CA ASP A 405 11.11 -1.21 32.39
C ASP A 405 12.28 -1.98 33.02
N PHE A 406 12.21 -3.30 32.94
CA PHE A 406 13.15 -4.24 33.55
C PHE A 406 13.83 -5.08 32.48
N GLN A 407 15.14 -5.28 32.62
CA GLN A 407 15.95 -6.08 31.71
C GLN A 407 15.59 -7.55 31.84
N ILE A 408 15.52 -8.22 30.69
CA ILE A 408 15.39 -9.66 30.59
C ILE A 408 16.71 -10.26 30.14
N SER A 409 17.12 -11.35 30.76
CA SER A 409 18.41 -11.98 30.52
C SER A 409 18.36 -13.47 30.78
N CYS A 410 19.46 -14.16 30.49
CA CYS A 410 19.66 -15.56 30.84
C CYS A 410 20.80 -15.69 31.85
N THR A 411 20.60 -16.43 32.94
CA THR A 411 21.59 -16.55 34.03
C THR A 411 21.91 -17.97 34.43
N LYS A 412 23.15 -18.13 34.91
CA LYS A 412 23.72 -19.31 35.59
C LYS A 412 23.65 -20.58 34.76
N ASP A 413 24.34 -21.63 35.19
CA ASP A 413 24.49 -22.85 34.40
C ASP A 413 23.32 -23.83 34.58
N SER A 414 23.37 -24.98 33.90
CA SER A 414 22.33 -26.03 33.91
C SER A 414 21.92 -26.51 35.30
N ASP A 415 22.85 -26.49 36.26
CA ASP A 415 22.64 -27.01 37.60
C ASP A 415 21.95 -26.01 38.54
N TYR A 416 21.74 -24.77 38.07
CA TYR A 416 21.03 -23.77 38.84
C TYR A 416 19.53 -24.02 38.80
N GLU A 417 18.95 -24.24 39.99
CA GLU A 417 17.53 -24.54 40.13
C GLU A 417 16.63 -23.31 39.86
N GLY A 418 17.11 -22.08 39.98
CA GLY A 418 16.28 -20.88 39.78
C GLY A 418 15.45 -20.48 40.99
N GLY A 419 15.32 -19.17 41.22
CA GLY A 419 14.48 -18.55 42.25
C GLY A 419 13.22 -17.88 41.67
N MET A 420 12.70 -16.88 42.38
CA MET A 420 11.49 -16.16 41.99
C MET A 420 11.67 -15.30 40.72
N ASP A 421 12.88 -14.82 40.46
CA ASP A 421 13.18 -13.97 39.30
C ASP A 421 13.23 -14.77 37.99
N GLU A 422 13.43 -16.09 38.07
CA GLU A 422 13.45 -17.02 36.94
C GLU A 422 12.13 -17.79 36.75
N THR A 423 11.13 -17.51 37.58
CA THR A 423 9.84 -18.18 37.57
C THR A 423 8.78 -17.33 36.88
N TRP A 424 8.05 -17.95 35.94
CA TRP A 424 7.13 -17.27 35.03
C TRP A 424 5.74 -17.89 35.06
N ASP A 425 4.72 -17.09 35.36
CA ASP A 425 3.32 -17.50 35.35
C ASP A 425 2.79 -17.46 33.92
N VAL A 426 2.22 -18.56 33.45
CA VAL A 426 1.62 -18.65 32.11
C VAL A 426 0.15 -18.28 32.16
N LEU A 427 -0.22 -17.12 31.63
CA LEU A 427 -1.58 -16.60 31.70
C LEU A 427 -2.21 -16.54 30.31
N LEU A 428 -3.43 -17.06 30.17
CA LEU A 428 -4.20 -16.99 28.93
C LEU A 428 -4.71 -15.55 28.66
N ILE A 429 -4.48 -15.04 27.45
CA ILE A 429 -5.05 -13.78 26.98
C ILE A 429 -6.41 -14.12 26.34
N LYS A 430 -7.47 -14.04 27.14
CA LYS A 430 -8.89 -14.34 26.82
C LYS A 430 -9.22 -14.67 25.33
N ASP A 431 -9.74 -15.87 25.10
CA ASP A 431 -10.38 -16.28 23.84
C ASP A 431 -11.58 -15.38 23.50
N GLU A 432 -11.42 -14.40 22.61
CA GLU A 432 -12.58 -13.67 22.05
C GLU A 432 -13.44 -14.55 21.13
N THR A 433 -12.92 -15.67 20.65
CA THR A 433 -13.58 -16.51 19.64
C THR A 433 -14.42 -17.66 20.20
N ASN A 434 -14.35 -17.97 21.50
CA ASN A 434 -15.06 -19.12 22.09
C ASN A 434 -15.71 -18.82 23.46
N ASN A 435 -16.35 -17.65 23.61
CA ASN A 435 -17.16 -17.39 24.81
C ASN A 435 -18.36 -18.33 24.98
N ASP A 436 -18.72 -19.13 23.97
CA ASP A 436 -19.86 -20.05 24.00
C ASP A 436 -19.52 -21.51 24.40
N LYS A 437 -18.24 -21.86 24.66
CA LYS A 437 -17.84 -23.25 24.98
C LYS A 437 -16.99 -23.39 26.24
N LYS A 438 -17.34 -22.67 27.31
CA LYS A 438 -16.65 -22.69 28.62
C LYS A 438 -16.63 -24.04 29.40
N ASN A 439 -16.96 -25.17 28.78
CA ASN A 439 -17.20 -26.45 29.48
C ASN A 439 -16.37 -27.65 28.97
N ASN A 440 -15.25 -27.45 28.26
CA ASN A 440 -14.34 -28.55 27.97
C ASN A 440 -13.23 -28.63 29.03
N ALA A 441 -13.03 -29.83 29.61
CA ALA A 441 -12.00 -30.09 30.61
C ALA A 441 -10.56 -29.82 30.11
N ASP A 442 -10.39 -29.67 28.79
CA ASP A 442 -9.11 -29.39 28.14
C ASP A 442 -8.74 -27.90 28.04
N ASP A 443 -9.65 -26.98 28.34
CA ASP A 443 -9.40 -25.54 28.18
C ASP A 443 -8.48 -24.95 29.26
N LYS A 444 -8.22 -25.71 30.34
CA LYS A 444 -7.23 -25.34 31.37
C LYS A 444 -5.78 -25.58 30.96
N TYR A 445 -5.54 -26.38 29.92
CA TYR A 445 -4.18 -26.74 29.48
C TYR A 445 -3.68 -25.81 28.38
N VAL A 446 -2.37 -25.59 28.36
CA VAL A 446 -1.70 -24.85 27.28
C VAL A 446 -1.71 -25.69 26.00
N LYS A 447 -2.34 -25.15 24.94
CA LYS A 447 -2.45 -25.77 23.61
C LYS A 447 -1.49 -25.08 22.63
N PRO A 448 -0.47 -25.76 22.10
CA PRO A 448 0.43 -25.20 21.08
C PRO A 448 -0.32 -24.65 19.85
N LEU A 449 0.21 -23.63 19.20
CA LEU A 449 -0.36 -22.90 18.06
C LEU A 449 -1.71 -22.18 18.27
N ARG A 450 -2.49 -22.57 19.27
CA ARG A 450 -3.84 -22.01 19.54
C ARG A 450 -3.87 -21.05 20.72
N SER A 451 -3.07 -21.31 21.74
CA SER A 451 -3.12 -20.52 22.97
C SER A 451 -2.31 -19.24 22.83
N GLU A 452 -2.98 -18.10 22.87
CA GLU A 452 -2.36 -16.79 23.04
C GLU A 452 -2.12 -16.54 24.53
N MET A 453 -0.86 -16.46 24.93
CA MET A 453 -0.47 -16.41 26.34
C MET A 453 0.48 -15.25 26.63
N ARG A 454 0.48 -14.81 27.89
CA ARG A 454 1.46 -13.87 28.44
C ARG A 454 2.26 -14.57 29.53
N PHE A 455 3.52 -14.17 29.66
CA PHE A 455 4.39 -14.59 30.76
C PHE A 455 4.49 -13.46 31.76
N TYR A 456 4.17 -13.73 33.02
CA TYR A 456 4.25 -12.77 34.10
C TYR A 456 5.26 -13.24 35.14
N ASN A 457 6.18 -12.37 35.53
CA ASN A 457 7.19 -12.67 36.53
C ASN A 457 6.70 -12.23 37.91
N ASN A 458 6.56 -13.17 38.83
CA ASN A 458 6.12 -12.87 40.20
C ASN A 458 7.20 -12.21 41.07
N GLY A 459 8.49 -12.46 40.78
CA GLY A 459 9.61 -11.82 41.48
C GLY A 459 9.63 -10.30 41.27
N GLN A 460 9.60 -9.88 40.01
CA GLN A 460 9.69 -8.47 39.60
C GLN A 460 8.33 -7.80 39.35
N ARG A 461 7.22 -8.54 39.43
CA ARG A 461 5.84 -8.07 39.20
C ARG A 461 5.66 -7.37 37.84
N CYS A 462 6.19 -8.00 36.79
CA CYS A 462 6.20 -7.46 35.45
C CYS A 462 5.79 -8.50 34.41
N GLY A 463 5.26 -8.06 33.27
CA GLY A 463 4.94 -8.92 32.13
C GLY A 463 6.03 -8.87 31.07
N LEU A 464 6.40 -10.04 30.55
CA LEU A 464 7.32 -10.17 29.42
C LEU A 464 6.70 -9.54 28.16
N LEU A 465 7.46 -8.69 27.49
CA LEU A 465 7.01 -8.04 26.26
C LEU A 465 8.16 -7.84 25.28
N SER A 466 7.79 -7.54 24.04
CA SER A 466 8.72 -7.01 23.05
C SER A 466 8.06 -5.93 22.21
N HIS A 467 8.87 -5.26 21.39
CA HIS A 467 8.45 -4.18 20.52
C HIS A 467 9.34 -4.06 19.29
N ASP A 468 8.96 -3.16 18.39
CA ASP A 468 9.67 -2.99 17.12
C ASP A 468 11.08 -2.35 17.27
N LEU A 469 11.46 -1.75 18.41
CA LEU A 469 12.82 -1.23 18.57
C LEU A 469 13.87 -2.36 18.54
N ARG A 470 14.99 -2.07 17.87
CA ARG A 470 16.10 -3.01 17.68
C ARG A 470 17.27 -2.61 18.56
N LEU A 471 17.99 -3.62 19.02
CA LEU A 471 19.27 -3.43 19.68
C LEU A 471 20.33 -2.90 18.69
N PRO A 472 21.42 -2.31 19.19
CA PRO A 472 22.56 -1.91 18.36
C PRO A 472 23.30 -3.13 17.77
N GLU A 473 24.42 -2.86 17.09
CA GLU A 473 25.24 -3.90 16.44
C GLU A 473 25.64 -5.03 17.39
N TRP A 474 25.96 -4.73 18.66
CA TRP A 474 26.30 -5.74 19.66
C TRP A 474 25.15 -6.72 19.96
N GLY A 475 23.90 -6.29 19.77
CA GLY A 475 22.70 -7.11 19.92
C GLY A 475 22.15 -7.64 18.60
N ARG A 476 23.02 -7.78 17.58
CA ARG A 476 22.70 -8.34 16.25
C ARG A 476 21.58 -7.64 15.49
N PHE A 477 21.25 -6.39 15.85
CA PHE A 477 20.09 -5.66 15.35
C PHE A 477 18.74 -6.37 15.57
N GLU A 478 18.70 -7.32 16.49
CA GLU A 478 17.47 -8.03 16.84
C GLU A 478 16.57 -7.17 17.73
N GLN A 479 15.32 -7.61 17.91
CA GLN A 479 14.34 -6.87 18.70
C GLN A 479 14.63 -7.01 20.20
N GLU A 480 14.49 -5.90 20.93
CA GLU A 480 14.64 -5.88 22.39
C GLU A 480 13.48 -6.65 23.07
N VAL A 481 13.82 -7.43 24.09
CA VAL A 481 12.88 -8.10 24.98
C VAL A 481 13.09 -7.53 26.37
N LEU A 482 11.99 -7.16 27.02
CA LEU A 482 12.02 -6.57 28.36
C LEU A 482 10.78 -7.01 29.16
N CYS A 483 10.75 -6.62 30.43
CA CYS A 483 9.62 -6.86 31.32
C CYS A 483 9.12 -5.54 31.88
N MET A 484 7.82 -5.30 31.82
CA MET A 484 7.21 -4.02 32.23
C MET A 484 6.13 -4.26 33.27
N GLU A 485 6.02 -3.38 34.26
CA GLU A 485 4.99 -3.51 35.32
C GLU A 485 3.56 -3.49 34.76
N ASN A 486 3.28 -2.54 33.86
CA ASN A 486 1.95 -2.33 33.29
C ASN A 486 1.99 -2.40 31.76
N PRO A 487 2.16 -3.60 31.18
CA PRO A 487 2.38 -3.73 29.76
C PRO A 487 1.09 -3.63 28.95
N VAL A 488 1.19 -3.10 27.73
CA VAL A 488 0.10 -3.07 26.76
C VAL A 488 -0.15 -4.48 26.22
N THR A 489 -1.37 -4.99 26.40
CA THR A 489 -1.70 -6.42 26.17
C THR A 489 -1.21 -7.00 24.84
N PRO A 490 -1.44 -6.35 23.67
CA PRO A 490 -0.92 -6.84 22.38
C PRO A 490 0.59 -7.15 22.34
N ARG A 491 1.42 -6.39 23.08
CA ARG A 491 2.89 -6.54 23.09
C ARG A 491 3.39 -7.61 24.06
N THR A 492 2.49 -8.22 24.82
CA THR A 492 2.80 -9.32 25.75
C THR A 492 2.40 -10.69 25.21
N THR A 493 1.84 -10.72 24.00
CA THR A 493 1.22 -11.92 23.46
C THR A 493 2.25 -12.82 22.78
N PHE A 494 2.44 -13.99 23.36
CA PHE A 494 3.26 -15.06 22.81
C PHE A 494 2.41 -16.28 22.45
N VAL A 495 2.87 -17.04 21.46
CA VAL A 495 2.31 -18.33 21.06
C VAL A 495 3.44 -19.34 20.97
N ILE A 496 3.18 -20.58 21.37
CA ILE A 496 4.10 -21.69 21.16
C ILE A 496 4.00 -22.14 19.71
N ASP A 497 5.06 -21.94 18.92
CA ASP A 497 5.08 -22.22 17.47
C ASP A 497 5.50 -23.66 17.15
N SER A 498 6.33 -24.28 18.01
CA SER A 498 6.69 -25.69 17.90
C SER A 498 6.92 -26.32 19.27
N VAL A 499 6.61 -27.61 19.38
CA VAL A 499 6.90 -28.43 20.56
C VAL A 499 7.60 -29.72 20.14
N GLN A 500 8.73 -30.01 20.75
CA GLN A 500 9.39 -31.30 20.72
C GLN A 500 9.26 -31.92 22.11
N LEU A 501 8.68 -33.11 22.18
CA LEU A 501 8.47 -33.82 23.44
C LEU A 501 9.82 -34.31 24.00
N PRO A 502 9.95 -34.44 25.33
CA PRO A 502 11.18 -34.95 25.93
C PRO A 502 11.45 -36.42 25.59
N VAL A 503 10.38 -37.16 25.25
CA VAL A 503 10.43 -38.59 24.95
C VAL A 503 9.43 -38.90 23.82
N ASP A 504 9.78 -39.85 22.95
CA ASP A 504 8.97 -40.31 21.82
C ASP A 504 7.78 -41.18 22.27
N PHE A 505 6.79 -40.58 22.92
CA PHE A 505 5.54 -41.26 23.28
C PHE A 505 4.39 -40.93 22.34
N GLN A 506 3.44 -41.85 22.22
CA GLN A 506 2.17 -41.61 21.55
C GLN A 506 1.26 -40.76 22.44
N VAL A 507 1.39 -39.44 22.32
CA VAL A 507 0.46 -38.46 22.91
C VAL A 507 -0.59 -38.03 21.89
N PRO A 508 -1.78 -37.57 22.33
CA PRO A 508 -2.79 -37.07 21.41
C PRO A 508 -2.24 -35.85 20.67
N MET A 509 -2.16 -35.96 19.35
CA MET A 509 -1.74 -34.87 18.47
C MET A 509 -2.96 -34.05 18.03
N MET A 510 -2.76 -32.75 17.94
CA MET A 510 -3.69 -31.79 17.40
C MET A 510 -3.19 -31.33 16.03
N GLU A 511 -4.08 -31.42 15.05
CA GLU A 511 -3.86 -30.84 13.73
C GLU A 511 -4.27 -29.37 13.77
N TYR A 512 -3.32 -28.48 13.54
CA TYR A 512 -3.58 -27.07 13.32
C TYR A 512 -3.64 -26.81 11.82
N TYR A 513 -4.84 -26.48 11.34
CA TYR A 513 -5.06 -26.12 9.97
C TYR A 513 -6.11 -25.02 9.85
N MET A 514 -5.90 -24.13 8.87
CA MET A 514 -6.80 -23.04 8.50
C MET A 514 -8.29 -23.45 8.36
N SER A 515 -8.60 -24.72 8.04
CA SER A 515 -9.99 -25.16 7.77
C SER A 515 -10.93 -25.25 8.97
N GLU A 516 -10.46 -25.06 10.20
CA GLU A 516 -11.32 -25.15 11.39
C GLU A 516 -12.36 -24.00 11.53
N ILE A 517 -12.35 -23.01 10.64
CA ILE A 517 -13.31 -21.89 10.68
C ILE A 517 -14.74 -22.30 10.27
N ASN A 518 -14.99 -23.46 9.66
CA ASN A 518 -16.34 -24.08 9.58
C ASN A 518 -16.22 -25.50 9.02
N SER A 519 -16.40 -26.50 9.87
CA SER A 519 -16.38 -27.91 9.48
C SER A 519 -17.68 -28.30 8.75
N SER A 520 -17.56 -28.63 7.48
CA SER A 520 -18.13 -29.86 6.90
C SER A 520 -17.92 -29.88 5.38
N ALA A 521 -17.47 -31.03 4.90
CA ALA A 521 -17.49 -31.50 3.52
C ALA A 521 -16.40 -30.97 2.57
N GLU A 522 -15.61 -31.95 2.12
CA GLU A 522 -14.77 -31.97 0.92
C GLU A 522 -13.61 -30.97 0.87
N VAL A 523 -12.41 -31.54 0.95
CA VAL A 523 -11.11 -30.91 0.65
C VAL A 523 -11.04 -30.60 -0.86
N ASN A 524 -11.89 -29.68 -1.31
CA ASN A 524 -11.64 -28.91 -2.51
C ASN A 524 -10.90 -27.65 -2.06
N HIS A 525 -9.79 -27.31 -2.72
CA HIS A 525 -8.95 -26.14 -2.45
C HIS A 525 -9.66 -24.77 -2.58
N THR A 526 -10.99 -24.72 -2.50
CA THR A 526 -11.79 -23.50 -2.57
C THR A 526 -11.82 -22.84 -1.20
N LEU A 527 -10.96 -21.83 -1.01
CA LEU A 527 -10.98 -20.93 0.14
C LEU A 527 -12.38 -20.34 0.37
N SER A 528 -12.87 -20.41 1.60
CA SER A 528 -14.08 -19.66 1.99
C SER A 528 -13.79 -18.16 1.94
N TRP A 529 -14.81 -17.35 1.67
CA TRP A 529 -14.69 -15.89 1.65
C TRP A 529 -14.12 -15.33 2.97
N SER A 530 -14.52 -15.89 4.12
CA SER A 530 -14.01 -15.46 5.43
C SER A 530 -12.50 -15.72 5.57
N GLN A 531 -12.05 -16.89 5.14
CA GLN A 531 -10.63 -17.25 5.17
C GLN A 531 -9.82 -16.37 4.22
N LEU A 532 -10.36 -16.12 3.03
CA LEU A 532 -9.72 -15.27 2.04
C LEU A 532 -9.56 -13.83 2.56
N PHE A 533 -10.60 -13.25 3.16
CA PHE A 533 -10.50 -11.91 3.75
C PHE A 533 -9.55 -11.86 4.94
N HIS A 534 -9.46 -12.91 5.76
CA HIS A 534 -8.48 -12.99 6.85
C HIS A 534 -7.04 -13.03 6.33
N LEU A 535 -6.75 -13.94 5.38
CA LEU A 535 -5.43 -14.02 4.73
C LEU A 535 -5.07 -12.73 4.00
N LEU A 536 -6.04 -12.10 3.33
CA LEU A 536 -5.85 -10.82 2.62
C LEU A 536 -5.54 -9.70 3.60
N GLY A 537 -6.29 -9.60 4.71
CA GLY A 537 -6.05 -8.61 5.75
C GLY A 537 -4.67 -8.76 6.37
N GLU A 538 -4.30 -9.98 6.72
CA GLU A 538 -2.97 -10.29 7.26
C GLU A 538 -1.86 -9.93 6.25
N TYR A 539 -2.00 -10.36 4.99
CA TYR A 539 -1.00 -10.11 3.95
C TYR A 539 -0.79 -8.60 3.74
N ILE A 540 -1.88 -7.81 3.63
CA ILE A 540 -1.78 -6.35 3.44
C ILE A 540 -1.14 -5.68 4.66
N PHE A 541 -1.49 -6.10 5.87
CA PHE A 541 -0.89 -5.57 7.10
C PHE A 541 0.63 -5.85 7.14
N LYS A 542 1.03 -7.10 6.86
CA LYS A 542 2.43 -7.50 6.81
C LYS A 542 3.17 -6.82 5.66
N GLN A 543 2.53 -6.61 4.51
CA GLN A 543 3.07 -5.85 3.37
C GLN A 543 3.42 -4.40 3.76
N TYR A 544 2.52 -3.71 4.47
CA TYR A 544 2.77 -2.35 4.95
C TYR A 544 3.97 -2.31 5.92
N LYS A 545 4.00 -3.24 6.88
CA LYS A 545 5.05 -3.31 7.89
C LYS A 545 6.40 -3.77 7.33
N TYR A 546 6.40 -4.62 6.29
CA TYR A 546 7.61 -5.13 5.63
C TYR A 546 8.48 -4.02 5.02
N ASN A 547 7.85 -3.04 4.36
CA ASN A 547 8.54 -1.93 3.71
C ASN A 547 9.38 -1.13 4.73
N TYR A 548 8.73 -0.50 5.73
CA TYR A 548 9.44 0.37 6.67
C TYR A 548 10.35 -0.41 7.61
N TYR A 549 9.95 -1.62 8.03
CA TYR A 549 10.63 -2.34 9.10
C TYR A 549 11.77 -3.21 8.58
N ILE A 550 11.52 -4.04 7.56
CA ILE A 550 12.49 -5.05 7.11
C ILE A 550 13.39 -4.49 6.02
N LYS A 551 12.80 -4.03 4.91
CA LYS A 551 13.54 -3.62 3.71
C LYS A 551 14.41 -2.39 4.00
N TYR A 552 13.85 -1.37 4.65
CA TYR A 552 14.55 -0.10 4.91
C TYR A 552 14.90 0.16 6.38
N GLY A 553 14.40 -0.66 7.32
CA GLY A 553 14.61 -0.41 8.75
C GLY A 553 16.05 -0.64 9.25
N LYS A 554 16.92 -1.32 8.47
CA LYS A 554 18.35 -1.49 8.81
C LYS A 554 19.20 -0.25 8.54
N ASN A 555 18.78 0.61 7.60
CA ASN A 555 19.61 1.71 7.09
C ASN A 555 19.18 3.10 7.60
N LYS A 556 18.56 3.20 8.78
CA LYS A 556 18.15 4.50 9.37
C LYS A 556 19.27 5.55 9.34
N VAL A 557 20.54 5.12 9.40
CA VAL A 557 21.73 5.99 9.46
C VAL A 557 22.16 6.56 8.09
N SER A 558 21.77 5.96 6.95
CA SER A 558 22.15 6.47 5.61
C SER A 558 21.05 7.28 4.90
N PHE A 559 19.90 7.47 5.55
CA PHE A 559 18.74 8.17 4.96
C PHE A 559 18.67 9.66 5.30
N GLU A 560 19.73 10.28 5.84
CA GLU A 560 19.85 11.75 5.88
C GLU A 560 19.81 12.36 4.46
N ASP A 561 20.06 11.56 3.41
CA ASP A 561 19.91 11.92 2.00
C ASP A 561 18.56 11.51 1.38
N ALA A 562 17.58 11.04 2.16
CA ALA A 562 16.20 10.92 1.68
C ALA A 562 15.72 12.33 1.33
N PHE A 563 15.88 12.71 0.06
CA PHE A 563 15.56 14.04 -0.48
C PHE A 563 14.28 14.55 0.16
N ALA A 564 14.43 15.54 1.05
CA ALA A 564 13.31 16.13 1.78
C ALA A 564 12.17 16.36 0.79
N VAL A 565 11.03 15.71 1.01
CA VAL A 565 9.86 15.72 0.10
C VAL A 565 9.48 17.16 -0.27
N GLU A 566 9.68 18.08 0.68
CA GLU A 566 9.52 19.53 0.55
C GLU A 566 10.31 20.14 -0.61
N LYS A 567 11.47 19.55 -0.97
CA LYS A 567 12.35 20.01 -2.03
C LYS A 567 11.94 19.51 -3.42
N TRP A 568 11.11 18.47 -3.55
CA TRP A 568 10.75 17.88 -4.85
C TRP A 568 10.21 18.87 -5.88
N PRO A 569 9.33 19.83 -5.51
CA PRO A 569 8.84 20.83 -6.46
C PRO A 569 9.95 21.77 -6.96
N ILE A 570 11.07 21.89 -6.24
CA ILE A 570 12.13 22.86 -6.48
C ILE A 570 13.39 22.18 -7.05
N THR A 571 13.59 20.89 -6.80
CA THR A 571 14.76 20.13 -7.28
C THR A 571 14.57 19.67 -8.72
N LEU A 572 15.43 20.18 -9.59
CA LEU A 572 15.53 19.77 -10.99
C LEU A 572 16.62 18.70 -11.18
N ASP A 573 16.47 17.93 -12.26
CA ASP A 573 17.53 17.03 -12.70
C ASP A 573 18.65 17.87 -13.30
N ALA A 574 19.90 17.61 -12.89
CA ALA A 574 21.06 18.45 -13.22
C ALA A 574 21.33 18.54 -14.74
N GLU A 575 20.88 17.56 -15.51
CA GLU A 575 21.10 17.45 -16.96
C GLU A 575 19.92 17.95 -17.80
N SER A 576 18.87 18.49 -17.18
CA SER A 576 17.67 18.93 -17.89
C SER A 576 17.91 20.21 -18.72
N PRO A 577 17.37 20.30 -19.95
CA PRO A 577 17.59 21.45 -20.81
C PRO A 577 16.97 22.71 -20.21
N VAL A 578 17.59 23.87 -20.42
CA VAL A 578 17.19 25.15 -19.80
C VAL A 578 15.69 25.48 -19.99
N TRP A 579 15.12 25.17 -21.15
CA TRP A 579 13.70 25.41 -21.42
C TRP A 579 12.76 24.53 -20.58
N PHE A 580 13.21 23.31 -20.22
CA PHE A 580 12.45 22.43 -19.33
C PHE A 580 12.37 23.02 -17.92
N ASN A 581 13.44 23.67 -17.46
CA ASN A 581 13.45 24.35 -16.16
C ASN A 581 12.39 25.47 -16.11
N PHE A 582 12.24 26.23 -17.20
CA PHE A 582 11.18 27.22 -17.33
C PHE A 582 9.78 26.59 -17.31
N ALA A 583 9.58 25.44 -17.96
CA ALA A 583 8.31 24.72 -17.91
C ALA A 583 8.01 24.18 -16.50
N TRP A 584 9.02 23.65 -15.81
CA TRP A 584 8.90 23.10 -14.46
C TRP A 584 8.48 24.18 -13.45
N TYR A 585 9.29 25.25 -13.32
CA TYR A 585 8.96 26.36 -12.43
C TYR A 585 7.73 27.13 -12.89
N GLY A 586 7.52 27.25 -14.20
CA GLY A 586 6.32 27.84 -14.79
C GLY A 586 5.06 27.10 -14.36
N SER A 587 5.11 25.77 -14.20
CA SER A 587 3.96 24.98 -13.76
C SER A 587 3.52 25.28 -12.34
N ILE A 588 4.48 25.47 -11.42
CA ILE A 588 4.21 25.86 -10.03
C ILE A 588 3.75 27.32 -9.98
N LEU A 589 4.41 28.20 -10.74
CA LEU A 589 4.04 29.61 -10.82
C LEU A 589 2.61 29.79 -11.34
N SER A 590 2.20 29.03 -12.36
CA SER A 590 0.83 29.03 -12.89
C SER A 590 -0.20 28.67 -11.82
N MET A 591 0.10 27.68 -10.97
CA MET A 591 -0.77 27.32 -9.85
C MET A 591 -0.87 28.41 -8.79
N PHE A 592 0.26 29.03 -8.45
CA PHE A 592 0.28 30.16 -7.54
C PHE A 592 -0.50 31.37 -8.07
N ILE A 593 -0.35 31.67 -9.37
CA ILE A 593 -1.11 32.75 -10.04
C ILE A 593 -2.61 32.44 -10.00
N PHE A 594 -3.04 31.22 -10.32
CA PHE A 594 -4.44 30.84 -10.24
C PHE A 594 -5.00 31.05 -8.84
N LEU A 595 -4.29 30.57 -7.80
CA LEU A 595 -4.70 30.76 -6.41
C LEU A 595 -4.80 32.24 -6.04
N CYS A 596 -3.82 33.07 -6.44
CA CYS A 596 -3.88 34.52 -6.24
C CYS A 596 -5.11 35.15 -6.90
N VAL A 597 -5.45 34.72 -8.12
CA VAL A 597 -6.64 35.20 -8.84
C VAL A 597 -7.92 34.78 -8.10
N GLN A 598 -8.02 33.55 -7.60
CA GLN A 598 -9.17 33.10 -6.81
C GLN A 598 -9.27 33.83 -5.47
N CYS A 599 -8.16 34.04 -4.76
CA CYS A 599 -8.11 34.82 -3.52
C CYS A 599 -8.59 36.25 -3.76
N LYS A 600 -8.09 36.91 -4.82
CA LYS A 600 -8.57 38.24 -5.22
C LYS A 600 -10.06 38.23 -5.50
N ARG A 601 -10.59 37.22 -6.20
CA ARG A 601 -12.03 37.09 -6.46
C ARG A 601 -12.83 36.94 -5.17
N MET A 602 -12.36 36.14 -4.22
CA MET A 602 -13.00 35.95 -2.92
C MET A 602 -13.00 37.24 -2.10
N ILE A 603 -11.88 37.98 -2.07
CA ILE A 603 -11.77 39.26 -1.34
C ILE A 603 -12.63 40.35 -2.00
N CYS A 604 -12.63 40.41 -3.33
CA CYS A 604 -13.45 41.36 -4.09
C CYS A 604 -14.90 40.89 -4.28
N TRP A 605 -15.29 39.75 -3.69
CA TRP A 605 -16.64 39.24 -3.86
C TRP A 605 -17.62 40.11 -3.06
N ASN A 606 -18.43 40.88 -3.79
CA ASN A 606 -19.49 41.69 -3.20
C ASN A 606 -20.84 40.95 -3.33
N PRO A 607 -21.37 40.34 -2.25
CA PRO A 607 -22.65 39.64 -2.30
C PRO A 607 -23.85 40.58 -2.52
N TRP A 608 -23.68 41.88 -2.33
CA TRP A 608 -24.73 42.92 -2.49
C TRP A 608 -24.66 43.64 -3.84
N SER A 609 -23.74 43.29 -4.73
CA SER A 609 -23.65 43.87 -6.06
C SER A 609 -24.86 43.46 -6.91
N THR A 610 -25.57 44.46 -7.46
CA THR A 610 -26.68 44.24 -8.42
C THR A 610 -26.21 44.03 -9.86
N ALA A 611 -24.92 44.25 -10.14
CA ALA A 611 -24.34 44.00 -11.45
C ALA A 611 -24.27 42.48 -11.73
N GLU A 612 -24.95 42.03 -12.78
CA GLU A 612 -24.82 40.66 -13.25
C GLU A 612 -23.38 40.40 -13.74
N ALA A 613 -22.69 39.45 -13.11
CA ALA A 613 -21.35 39.07 -13.54
C ALA A 613 -21.36 38.61 -15.01
N SER A 614 -20.43 39.11 -15.81
CA SER A 614 -20.23 38.68 -17.20
C SER A 614 -19.82 37.20 -17.24
N PHE A 615 -20.63 36.37 -17.89
CA PHE A 615 -20.33 34.95 -18.06
C PHE A 615 -19.46 34.73 -19.30
N SER A 616 -18.29 34.13 -19.12
CA SER A 616 -17.45 33.62 -20.21
C SER A 616 -17.28 32.11 -20.07
N ILE A 617 -17.53 31.38 -21.15
CA ILE A 617 -17.35 29.93 -21.18
C ILE A 617 -15.89 29.54 -21.01
N HIS A 618 -14.96 30.30 -21.60
CA HIS A 618 -13.53 30.05 -21.47
C HIS A 618 -13.04 30.22 -20.04
N TRP A 619 -13.63 31.17 -19.30
CA TRP A 619 -13.38 31.34 -17.88
C TRP A 619 -13.94 30.18 -17.04
N ASP A 620 -15.14 29.69 -17.33
CA ASP A 620 -15.72 28.57 -16.57
C ASP A 620 -14.91 27.28 -16.75
N ILE A 621 -14.43 27.01 -17.97
CA ILE A 621 -13.48 25.92 -18.26
C ILE A 621 -12.24 26.08 -17.36
N TYR A 622 -11.56 27.23 -17.48
CA TYR A 622 -10.36 27.54 -16.72
C TYR A 622 -10.53 27.39 -15.21
N ASN A 623 -11.67 27.84 -14.69
CA ASN A 623 -11.98 27.77 -13.28
C ASN A 623 -12.21 26.32 -12.81
N GLU A 624 -12.95 25.51 -13.56
CA GLU A 624 -13.22 24.11 -13.19
C GLU A 624 -11.98 23.23 -13.23
N PHE A 625 -11.24 23.28 -14.32
CA PHE A 625 -10.06 22.44 -14.48
C PHE A 625 -8.88 22.97 -13.66
N GLY A 626 -8.76 24.28 -13.46
CA GLY A 626 -7.80 24.86 -12.52
C GLY A 626 -7.99 24.36 -11.08
N TRP A 627 -9.23 24.32 -10.58
CA TRP A 627 -9.52 23.74 -9.25
C TRP A 627 -9.20 22.23 -9.20
N LYS A 628 -9.54 21.47 -10.25
CA LYS A 628 -9.17 20.05 -10.33
C LYS A 628 -7.66 19.85 -10.31
N CYS A 629 -6.88 20.69 -11.01
CA CYS A 629 -5.43 20.61 -11.01
C CYS A 629 -4.83 20.91 -9.63
N ILE A 630 -5.34 21.93 -8.92
CA ILE A 630 -4.84 22.28 -7.57
C ILE A 630 -5.15 21.18 -6.57
N ILE A 631 -6.40 20.71 -6.53
CA ILE A 631 -6.81 19.66 -5.61
C ILE A 631 -6.05 18.36 -5.94
N GLY A 632 -5.91 18.04 -7.23
CA GLY A 632 -5.12 16.91 -7.70
C GLY A 632 -3.66 17.00 -7.25
N TRP A 633 -3.00 18.13 -7.51
CA TRP A 633 -1.61 18.38 -7.11
C TRP A 633 -1.44 18.27 -5.59
N PHE A 634 -2.31 18.92 -4.81
CA PHE A 634 -2.22 18.95 -3.36
C PHE A 634 -2.36 17.55 -2.76
N LEU A 635 -3.37 16.77 -3.18
CA LEU A 635 -3.61 15.43 -2.64
C LEU A 635 -2.44 14.48 -2.93
N HIS A 636 -1.88 14.53 -4.14
CA HIS A 636 -0.78 13.63 -4.54
C HIS A 636 0.58 14.07 -4.00
N PHE A 637 0.75 15.32 -3.60
CA PHE A 637 1.99 15.80 -2.98
C PHE A 637 1.96 15.68 -1.44
N TYR A 638 0.87 16.11 -0.81
CA TYR A 638 0.77 16.24 0.64
C TYR A 638 0.86 14.90 1.39
N ILE A 639 0.39 13.80 0.78
CA ILE A 639 0.45 12.48 1.43
C ILE A 639 1.88 12.06 1.75
N PHE A 640 2.86 12.45 0.92
CA PHE A 640 4.26 12.08 1.09
C PHE A 640 4.95 12.89 2.20
N THR A 641 4.46 14.07 2.56
CA THR A 641 5.01 14.83 3.69
C THR A 641 4.61 14.21 5.04
N MET A 642 3.58 13.36 5.05
CA MET A 642 3.09 12.68 6.24
C MET A 642 3.59 11.23 6.36
N SER A 643 4.27 10.69 5.33
CA SER A 643 4.68 9.29 5.34
C SER A 643 5.97 9.11 6.17
N PRO A 644 6.00 8.17 7.12
CA PRO A 644 7.21 7.86 7.92
C PRO A 644 8.24 7.02 7.14
N HIS A 645 7.98 6.72 5.87
CA HIS A 645 8.83 5.89 5.02
C HIS A 645 9.99 6.72 4.45
N PHE A 646 11.19 6.15 4.47
CA PHE A 646 12.41 6.83 4.00
C PHE A 646 12.74 6.56 2.52
N ASN A 647 11.99 5.69 1.83
CA ASN A 647 12.21 5.29 0.44
C ASN A 647 11.46 6.16 -0.59
N LEU A 648 11.35 7.45 -0.33
CA LEU A 648 10.59 8.35 -1.18
C LEU A 648 11.48 8.86 -2.33
N GLY A 649 11.14 8.46 -3.56
CA GLY A 649 11.85 8.87 -4.78
C GLY A 649 11.12 9.96 -5.57
N LYS A 650 11.85 10.68 -6.43
CA LYS A 650 11.30 11.72 -7.32
C LYS A 650 10.23 11.19 -8.28
N THR A 651 10.23 9.90 -8.61
CA THR A 651 9.22 9.28 -9.48
C THR A 651 7.81 9.39 -8.90
N LEU A 652 7.68 9.48 -7.57
CA LEU A 652 6.41 9.68 -6.86
C LEU A 652 5.81 11.08 -7.07
N TYR A 653 6.62 12.06 -7.48
CA TYR A 653 6.14 13.41 -7.78
C TYR A 653 5.43 13.51 -9.13
N PHE A 654 5.49 12.49 -9.99
CA PHE A 654 4.92 12.54 -11.34
C PHE A 654 3.44 12.94 -11.36
N GLN A 655 2.58 12.34 -10.52
CA GLN A 655 1.14 12.64 -10.53
C GLN A 655 0.88 14.12 -10.21
N SER A 656 1.60 14.67 -9.22
CA SER A 656 1.54 16.08 -8.87
C SER A 656 2.05 16.94 -10.04
N PHE A 657 3.24 16.63 -10.56
CA PHE A 657 3.80 17.34 -11.72
C PHE A 657 2.87 17.32 -12.94
N PHE A 658 2.19 16.20 -13.18
CA PHE A 658 1.22 16.08 -14.27
C PHE A 658 0.07 17.09 -14.12
N PHE A 659 -0.47 17.26 -12.91
CA PHE A 659 -1.50 18.27 -12.65
C PHE A 659 -0.97 19.71 -12.76
N SER A 660 0.25 20.00 -12.31
CA SER A 660 0.81 21.35 -12.45
C SER A 660 1.04 21.71 -13.93
N VAL A 661 1.51 20.75 -14.73
CA VAL A 661 1.68 20.93 -16.18
C VAL A 661 0.33 21.13 -16.87
N LEU A 662 -0.71 20.36 -16.50
CA LEU A 662 -2.06 20.57 -17.04
C LEU A 662 -2.57 22.00 -16.77
N CYS A 663 -2.37 22.52 -15.56
CA CYS A 663 -2.82 23.90 -15.27
C CYS A 663 -1.99 24.96 -16.00
N LEU A 664 -0.68 24.75 -16.18
CA LEU A 664 0.14 25.64 -16.99
C LEU A 664 -0.39 25.74 -18.41
N LEU A 665 -0.62 24.60 -19.05
CA LEU A 665 -1.07 24.53 -20.43
C LEU A 665 -2.46 25.15 -20.60
N GLU A 666 -3.36 24.90 -19.65
CA GLU A 666 -4.68 25.52 -19.64
C GLU A 666 -4.62 27.03 -19.43
N SER A 667 -3.74 27.51 -18.54
CA SER A 667 -3.53 28.95 -18.31
C SER A 667 -3.02 29.64 -19.58
N LEU A 668 -2.08 29.02 -20.30
CA LEU A 668 -1.60 29.52 -21.58
C LEU A 668 -2.70 29.52 -22.64
N ASP A 669 -3.54 28.49 -22.67
CA ASP A 669 -4.66 28.39 -23.62
C ASP A 669 -5.74 29.45 -23.33
N PHE A 670 -6.05 29.67 -22.06
CA PHE A 670 -6.96 30.74 -21.65
C PHE A 670 -6.44 32.12 -22.05
N LEU A 671 -5.15 32.41 -21.81
CA LEU A 671 -4.54 33.69 -22.19
C LEU A 671 -4.53 33.90 -23.70
N THR A 672 -4.19 32.87 -24.48
CA THR A 672 -4.19 32.97 -25.95
C THR A 672 -5.59 33.22 -26.50
N LYS A 673 -6.60 32.52 -25.99
CA LYS A 673 -8.01 32.76 -26.37
C LYS A 673 -8.46 34.17 -26.02
N GLN A 674 -8.12 34.66 -24.83
CA GLN A 674 -8.48 36.01 -24.40
C GLN A 674 -7.80 37.10 -25.24
N MET A 675 -6.54 36.90 -25.64
CA MET A 675 -5.84 37.82 -26.55
C MET A 675 -6.49 37.86 -27.93
N VAL A 676 -6.85 36.69 -28.49
CA VAL A 676 -7.54 36.62 -29.80
C VAL A 676 -8.89 37.32 -29.74
N GLU A 677 -9.67 37.11 -28.67
CA GLU A 677 -10.96 37.80 -28.48
C GLU A 677 -10.82 39.32 -28.44
N ARG A 678 -9.79 39.83 -27.73
CA ARG A 678 -9.53 41.29 -27.68
C ARG A 678 -9.07 41.85 -29.02
N SER A 679 -8.23 41.12 -29.75
CA SER A 679 -7.76 41.53 -31.08
C SER A 679 -8.85 41.51 -32.15
N CYS A 680 -9.92 40.71 -31.97
CA CYS A 680 -11.09 40.73 -32.85
C CYS A 680 -12.13 41.82 -32.48
N GLN A 681 -12.01 42.42 -31.30
CA GLN A 681 -12.89 43.51 -30.84
C GLN A 681 -12.31 44.91 -31.12
N LEU A 682 -10.98 45.01 -31.26
CA LEU A 682 -10.25 46.17 -31.79
C LEU A 682 -10.28 46.14 -33.32
#